data_AF-A0A2H1HXK1-F1
#
_entry.id   AF-A0A2H1HXK1-F1
#
_cell.length_a   1.000
_cell.length_b   1.000
_cell.length_c   1.000
_cell.angle_alpha   90.00
_cell.angle_beta   90.00
_cell.angle_gamma   90.00
#
_symmetry.space_group_name_H-M   'P 1'
#
loop_
_entity.id
_entity.type
_entity.pdbx_description
1 polymer ?
#
loop_
_entity_poly.entity_id
_entity_poly.type
_entity_poly.pdbx_seq_one_letter_code
_entity_poly.pdbx_strand_id
1 'polypeptide(L)'
;MSHSATRLTCFAMIAAIELDIRDKILIELGHLDMEDLISAEQIKKSTDRMAKEGTTRAKNLSSLLSFLDFAESYEILQSNMNQLSQNTAQGLSNIKPYFQYIVAIRNRVAHNRPMEIDDASTLIDAAKCLIRHNSSDWPEVQSILDRLENDPSFVLGLTISLPADPDNVPQHNLPVPDFDETGFFGRQGELRRIKKAIKGAYPVVSILGDGGIGKTSIALKAAYDLLDDPKQQFDAFVWVTAKATVLTPNEIQRINGAIETSLGLIGSAAKELSGVEYIPNPVDEVLEYMENFRVLLILDNLETVLDNRLRSFLLELPIGSKVIVTSRIGLGIENPVQLSPLEPYESARLLNALARIRDVKQLKALRQDDIERLANSMQGHPAYIRWFVAGVQAGYRPEELLGNNELLLDYCMSNVYEYLSDNARATLRSMQVLQGPKNQAELAYLNDFTADEIQRSLLELITTNFTAMTSQTSGYSLDTAYELSDFSRQYLEKHHPAEASVRNLFFQRNEELRNLGIEVSAEITTSPLAPTSVYVRNAGDYHAAGLLRRAITDISNDTDAALALCTEAQKLAPGYFEGWRVEGLVRSLAQDLSGALAAYERAVELAPENAAVLFHFGDSLLNVAGEPHRALELLQGASRATSADSDISGQIAWAHFCLKDYDSTIVVSSELAKSDIAHISHQRAATTLALRAVAAAINEKIAIEDYDEAVAVLESGVDLLEHLDSRVFTDETVDRILQLHNLSEDLAEKGIGYPAKQSRIFSSRLSGVLQSDQEFSTRTLGSVVALFEDKGYGFFQCPTGKYFFHISQFLDRSDWEFLTEGDLCTFEPSQSNKGDRASGIRLLNRG
;
A
#
# COMPACT_ATOMS: atom_id res chain seq x y z
N MET A 1 44.28 -4.56 -9.69
CA MET A 1 43.19 -5.14 -8.87
C MET A 1 43.79 -6.18 -7.96
N SER A 2 43.51 -6.13 -6.65
CA SER A 2 43.91 -7.19 -5.72
C SER A 2 42.87 -8.31 -5.78
N HIS A 3 43.24 -9.50 -6.25
CA HIS A 3 42.36 -10.67 -6.19
C HIS A 3 42.15 -11.11 -4.73
N SER A 4 41.02 -11.74 -4.44
CA SER A 4 40.74 -12.25 -3.08
C SER A 4 41.75 -13.33 -2.69
N ALA A 5 42.06 -13.42 -1.38
CA ALA A 5 42.93 -14.48 -0.85
C ALA A 5 42.40 -15.87 -1.24
N THR A 6 41.08 -16.09 -1.18
CA THR A 6 40.42 -17.34 -1.59
C THR A 6 40.73 -17.72 -3.05
N ARG A 7 40.61 -16.76 -3.98
CA ARG A 7 40.92 -16.98 -5.41
C ARG A 7 42.40 -17.27 -5.62
N LEU A 8 43.28 -16.54 -4.93
CA LEU A 8 44.74 -16.73 -5.02
C LEU A 8 45.18 -18.07 -4.42
N THR A 9 44.54 -18.54 -3.36
CA THR A 9 44.72 -19.91 -2.82
C THR A 9 44.29 -20.95 -3.84
N CYS A 10 43.13 -20.79 -4.48
CA CYS A 10 42.69 -21.70 -5.53
C CYS A 10 43.67 -21.71 -6.70
N PHE A 11 44.15 -20.54 -7.14
CA PHE A 11 45.19 -20.42 -8.17
C PHE A 11 46.48 -21.17 -7.79
N ALA A 12 47.02 -20.95 -6.59
CA ALA A 12 48.23 -21.60 -6.12
C ALA A 12 48.09 -23.13 -6.14
N MET A 13 46.94 -23.64 -5.66
CA MET A 13 46.65 -25.08 -5.64
C MET A 13 46.51 -25.65 -7.06
N ILE A 14 45.77 -24.98 -7.94
CA ILE A 14 45.58 -25.42 -9.33
C ILE A 14 46.91 -25.43 -10.08
N ALA A 15 47.70 -24.38 -9.94
CA ALA A 15 49.01 -24.27 -10.58
C ALA A 15 49.95 -25.39 -10.14
N ALA A 16 50.00 -25.70 -8.83
CA ALA A 16 50.80 -26.81 -8.30
C ALA A 16 50.33 -28.17 -8.83
N ILE A 17 49.02 -28.41 -8.87
CA ILE A 17 48.46 -29.65 -9.42
C ILE A 17 48.77 -29.78 -10.92
N GLU A 18 48.60 -28.71 -11.70
CA GLU A 18 48.92 -28.72 -13.14
C GLU A 18 50.43 -28.96 -13.39
N LEU A 19 51.31 -28.37 -12.58
CA LEU A 19 52.76 -28.55 -12.69
C LEU A 19 53.17 -30.00 -12.41
N ASP A 20 52.77 -30.57 -11.27
CA ASP A 20 53.14 -31.94 -10.93
C ASP A 20 52.56 -32.95 -11.95
N ILE A 21 51.34 -32.73 -12.46
CA ILE A 21 50.76 -33.58 -13.52
C ILE A 21 51.60 -33.51 -14.80
N ARG A 22 51.98 -32.30 -15.24
CA ARG A 22 52.81 -32.13 -16.45
C ARG A 22 54.19 -32.77 -16.27
N ASP A 23 54.80 -32.64 -15.10
CA ASP A 23 56.08 -33.26 -14.78
C ASP A 23 55.98 -34.79 -14.77
N LYS A 24 54.87 -35.36 -14.27
CA LYS A 24 54.62 -36.80 -14.34
C LYS A 24 54.47 -37.32 -15.76
N ILE A 25 53.83 -36.56 -16.65
CA ILE A 25 53.78 -36.91 -18.08
C ILE A 25 55.20 -36.95 -18.67
N LEU A 26 56.05 -35.96 -18.36
CA LEU A 26 57.43 -35.91 -18.85
C LEU A 26 58.30 -37.06 -18.31
N ILE A 27 58.18 -37.37 -17.02
CA ILE A 27 59.03 -38.37 -16.34
C ILE A 27 58.60 -39.79 -16.69
N GLU A 28 57.31 -40.11 -16.63
CA GLU A 28 56.82 -41.48 -16.76
C GLU A 28 56.45 -41.84 -18.21
N LEU A 29 56.02 -40.88 -19.02
CA LEU A 29 55.55 -41.12 -20.39
C LEU A 29 56.39 -40.43 -21.49
N GLY A 30 57.42 -39.66 -21.14
CA GLY A 30 58.26 -38.93 -22.09
C GLY A 30 59.09 -39.79 -23.05
N HIS A 31 59.04 -41.12 -22.90
CA HIS A 31 59.68 -42.09 -23.79
C HIS A 31 58.79 -42.50 -24.98
N LEU A 32 57.52 -42.10 -24.99
CA LEU A 32 56.55 -42.35 -26.06
C LEU A 32 56.58 -41.22 -27.10
N ASP A 33 56.21 -41.53 -28.35
CA ASP A 33 56.11 -40.52 -29.41
C ASP A 33 54.92 -39.56 -29.16
N MET A 34 55.11 -38.28 -29.50
CA MET A 34 54.13 -37.21 -29.23
C MET A 34 52.76 -37.49 -29.89
N GLU A 35 52.76 -38.09 -31.07
CA GLU A 35 51.55 -38.41 -31.85
C GLU A 35 50.75 -39.59 -31.25
N ASP A 36 51.39 -40.45 -30.45
CA ASP A 36 50.74 -41.55 -29.74
C ASP A 36 50.17 -41.11 -28.38
N LEU A 37 50.70 -40.00 -27.83
CA LEU A 37 50.39 -39.53 -26.48
C LEU A 37 49.31 -38.44 -26.43
N ILE A 38 49.26 -37.58 -27.46
CA ILE A 38 48.37 -36.42 -27.52
C ILE A 38 47.54 -36.48 -28.81
N SER A 39 46.22 -36.33 -28.70
CA SER A 39 45.35 -36.36 -29.88
C SER A 39 45.59 -35.17 -30.81
N ALA A 40 45.31 -35.35 -32.11
CA ALA A 40 45.44 -34.29 -33.11
C ALA A 40 44.60 -33.03 -32.80
N GLU A 41 43.48 -33.18 -32.07
CA GLU A 41 42.65 -32.06 -31.63
C GLU A 41 43.31 -31.26 -30.50
N GLN A 42 43.91 -31.93 -29.51
CA GLN A 42 44.63 -31.30 -28.39
C GLN A 42 45.91 -30.59 -28.87
N ILE A 43 46.63 -31.16 -29.85
CA ILE A 43 47.77 -30.51 -30.51
C ILE A 43 47.34 -29.21 -31.20
N LYS A 44 46.18 -29.22 -31.88
CA LYS A 44 45.64 -28.01 -32.52
C LYS A 44 45.26 -26.93 -31.50
N LYS A 45 44.54 -27.29 -30.43
CA LYS A 45 44.14 -26.33 -29.37
C LYS A 45 45.35 -25.71 -28.66
N SER A 46 46.32 -26.52 -28.26
CA SER A 46 47.55 -26.05 -27.61
C SER A 46 48.39 -25.16 -28.53
N THR A 47 48.50 -25.48 -29.82
CA THR A 47 49.23 -24.64 -30.79
C THR A 47 48.51 -23.30 -31.08
N ASP A 48 47.18 -23.28 -31.08
CA ASP A 48 46.39 -22.04 -31.14
C ASP A 48 46.61 -21.16 -29.89
N ARG A 49 46.72 -21.76 -28.69
CA ARG A 49 47.09 -21.07 -27.44
C ARG A 49 48.51 -20.47 -27.53
N MET A 50 49.49 -21.24 -28.02
CA MET A 50 50.88 -20.79 -28.21
C MET A 50 51.01 -19.59 -29.17
N ALA A 51 50.21 -19.58 -30.24
CA ALA A 51 50.23 -18.52 -31.24
C ALA A 51 49.77 -17.17 -30.68
N LYS A 52 48.83 -17.14 -29.73
CA LYS A 52 48.35 -15.91 -29.08
C LYS A 52 49.39 -15.28 -28.14
N GLU A 53 50.26 -16.07 -27.53
CA GLU A 53 51.37 -15.58 -26.70
C GLU A 53 52.61 -15.18 -27.52
N GLY A 54 52.50 -15.15 -28.86
CA GLY A 54 53.58 -14.71 -29.76
C GLY A 54 54.66 -15.76 -30.03
N THR A 55 54.43 -17.03 -29.67
CA THR A 55 55.42 -18.11 -29.83
C THR A 55 55.10 -18.94 -31.07
N THR A 56 56.06 -19.08 -31.99
CA THR A 56 55.87 -19.85 -33.25
C THR A 56 56.56 -21.21 -33.18
N ARG A 57 55.73 -22.28 -33.26
CA ARG A 57 56.05 -23.73 -33.29
C ARG A 57 56.52 -24.37 -31.97
N ALA A 58 55.75 -25.35 -31.49
CA ALA A 58 56.22 -26.35 -30.53
C ALA A 58 57.37 -27.16 -31.16
N LYS A 59 58.52 -27.22 -30.48
CA LYS A 59 59.69 -27.99 -30.96
C LYS A 59 59.84 -29.33 -30.23
N ASN A 60 59.35 -29.43 -28.99
CA ASN A 60 59.48 -30.60 -28.11
C ASN A 60 58.19 -30.82 -27.27
N LEU A 61 57.98 -32.03 -26.74
CA LEU A 61 56.85 -32.38 -25.85
C LEU A 61 56.70 -31.41 -24.67
N SER A 62 57.82 -31.00 -24.05
CA SER A 62 57.83 -30.03 -22.95
C SER A 62 57.24 -28.67 -23.33
N SER A 63 57.48 -28.19 -24.54
CA SER A 63 56.95 -26.90 -25.02
C SER A 63 55.45 -26.93 -25.31
N LEU A 64 54.86 -28.11 -25.50
CA LEU A 64 53.43 -28.27 -25.77
C LEU A 64 52.65 -28.54 -24.48
N LEU A 65 53.25 -29.27 -23.53
CA LEU A 65 52.67 -29.53 -22.21
C LEU A 65 52.39 -28.25 -21.41
N SER A 66 53.23 -27.22 -21.55
CA SER A 66 53.01 -25.91 -20.91
C SER A 66 51.72 -25.20 -21.35
N PHE A 67 51.13 -25.63 -22.48
CA PHE A 67 49.91 -25.05 -23.05
C PHE A 67 48.71 -26.01 -23.05
N LEU A 68 48.85 -27.22 -22.50
CA LEU A 68 47.72 -28.12 -22.26
C LEU A 68 46.98 -27.69 -21.00
N ASP A 69 45.65 -27.75 -21.03
CA ASP A 69 44.84 -27.48 -19.85
C ASP A 69 44.87 -28.66 -18.86
N PHE A 70 44.32 -28.46 -17.65
CA PHE A 70 44.27 -29.50 -16.62
C PHE A 70 43.50 -30.75 -17.09
N ALA A 71 42.38 -30.58 -17.81
CA ALA A 71 41.56 -31.70 -18.25
C ALA A 71 42.31 -32.56 -19.27
N GLU A 72 42.93 -31.92 -20.27
CA GLU A 72 43.76 -32.57 -21.29
C GLU A 72 44.95 -33.30 -20.66
N SER A 73 45.65 -32.65 -19.71
CA SER A 73 46.80 -33.24 -19.03
C SER A 73 46.40 -34.45 -18.15
N TYR A 74 45.26 -34.37 -17.48
CA TYR A 74 44.73 -35.47 -16.68
C TYR A 74 44.27 -36.65 -17.56
N GLU A 75 43.59 -36.39 -18.68
CA GLU A 75 43.15 -37.42 -19.63
C GLU A 75 44.32 -38.20 -20.24
N ILE A 76 45.44 -37.54 -20.52
CA ILE A 76 46.67 -38.18 -21.00
C ILE A 76 47.19 -39.21 -20.00
N LEU A 77 47.29 -38.83 -18.72
CA LEU A 77 47.71 -39.76 -17.66
C LEU A 77 46.68 -40.88 -17.45
N GLN A 78 45.39 -40.56 -17.49
CA GLN A 78 44.33 -41.55 -17.29
C GLN A 78 44.31 -42.61 -18.40
N SER A 79 44.50 -42.19 -19.66
CA SER A 79 44.51 -43.10 -20.82
C SER A 79 45.71 -44.05 -20.82
N ASN A 80 46.79 -43.67 -20.12
CA ASN A 80 48.03 -44.42 -20.01
C ASN A 80 48.26 -45.04 -18.62
N MET A 81 47.21 -45.25 -17.83
CA MET A 81 47.30 -45.74 -16.44
C MET A 81 48.15 -47.01 -16.25
N ASN A 82 48.19 -47.91 -17.24
CA ASN A 82 48.94 -49.16 -17.18
C ASN A 82 50.47 -48.98 -17.27
N GLN A 83 50.93 -47.81 -17.74
CA GLN A 83 52.36 -47.49 -17.90
C GLN A 83 52.88 -46.59 -16.78
N LEU A 84 51.99 -46.10 -15.91
CA LEU A 84 52.34 -45.28 -14.76
C LEU A 84 52.81 -46.13 -13.58
N SER A 85 53.60 -45.52 -12.69
CA SER A 85 53.96 -46.15 -11.42
C SER A 85 52.71 -46.41 -10.56
N GLN A 86 52.75 -47.46 -9.72
CA GLN A 86 51.61 -47.82 -8.84
C GLN A 86 51.15 -46.64 -7.97
N ASN A 87 52.08 -45.81 -7.51
CA ASN A 87 51.79 -44.64 -6.68
C ASN A 87 51.09 -43.53 -7.47
N THR A 88 51.57 -43.21 -8.67
CA THR A 88 50.95 -42.20 -9.55
C THR A 88 49.54 -42.62 -9.97
N ALA A 89 49.35 -43.90 -10.36
CA ALA A 89 48.03 -44.43 -10.73
C ALA A 89 47.03 -44.41 -9.57
N GLN A 90 47.49 -44.67 -8.34
CA GLN A 90 46.65 -44.64 -7.14
C GLN A 90 46.28 -43.19 -6.74
N GLY A 91 47.21 -42.23 -6.85
CA GLY A 91 46.93 -40.81 -6.65
C GLY A 91 45.89 -40.27 -7.63
N LEU A 92 46.03 -40.58 -8.92
CA LEU A 92 45.06 -40.20 -9.97
C LEU A 92 43.67 -40.82 -9.75
N SER A 93 43.62 -42.05 -9.23
CA SER A 93 42.35 -42.72 -8.87
C SER A 93 41.64 -42.04 -7.71
N ASN A 94 42.39 -41.51 -6.74
CA ASN A 94 41.85 -40.82 -5.56
C ASN A 94 41.31 -39.42 -5.88
N ILE A 95 41.90 -38.71 -6.85
CA ILE A 95 41.44 -37.37 -7.26
C ILE A 95 40.30 -37.43 -8.28
N LYS A 96 40.04 -38.60 -8.89
CA LYS A 96 38.96 -38.81 -9.88
C LYS A 96 37.57 -38.28 -9.45
N PRO A 97 37.10 -38.46 -8.20
CA PRO A 97 35.82 -37.88 -7.75
C PRO A 97 35.79 -36.35 -7.78
N TYR A 98 36.96 -35.70 -7.70
CA TYR A 98 37.11 -34.25 -7.69
C TYR A 98 37.36 -33.65 -9.07
N PHE A 99 37.58 -34.46 -10.11
CA PHE A 99 37.97 -34.00 -11.44
C PHE A 99 37.06 -32.89 -12.00
N GLN A 100 35.75 -33.10 -12.00
CA GLN A 100 34.78 -32.11 -12.52
C GLN A 100 34.80 -30.81 -11.69
N TYR A 101 35.01 -30.91 -10.38
CA TYR A 101 35.11 -29.75 -9.49
C TYR A 101 36.40 -28.97 -9.75
N ILE A 102 37.55 -29.64 -9.90
CA ILE A 102 38.83 -28.98 -10.20
C ILE A 102 38.76 -28.24 -11.53
N VAL A 103 38.20 -28.87 -12.57
CA VAL A 103 38.00 -28.22 -13.88
C VAL A 103 37.11 -26.98 -13.74
N ALA A 104 35.98 -27.10 -13.04
CA ALA A 104 35.07 -25.98 -12.82
C ALA A 104 35.75 -24.82 -12.05
N ILE A 105 36.48 -25.12 -10.96
CA ILE A 105 37.17 -24.10 -10.16
C ILE A 105 38.31 -23.46 -10.97
N ARG A 106 39.07 -24.25 -11.73
CA ARG A 106 40.14 -23.75 -12.61
C ARG A 106 39.62 -22.76 -13.63
N ASN A 107 38.49 -23.07 -14.28
CA ASN A 107 37.86 -22.15 -15.22
C ASN A 107 37.39 -20.86 -14.52
N ARG A 108 36.84 -20.95 -13.31
CA ARG A 108 36.48 -19.75 -12.55
C ARG A 108 37.67 -18.87 -12.20
N VAL A 109 38.79 -19.48 -11.80
CA VAL A 109 40.03 -18.77 -11.48
C VAL A 109 40.62 -18.11 -12.72
N ALA A 110 40.72 -18.83 -13.84
CA ALA A 110 41.30 -18.35 -15.09
C ALA A 110 40.48 -17.22 -15.74
N HIS A 111 39.15 -17.31 -15.70
CA HIS A 111 38.23 -16.35 -16.35
C HIS A 111 37.65 -15.30 -15.40
N ASN A 112 38.22 -15.13 -14.20
CA ASN A 112 37.73 -14.21 -13.16
C ASN A 112 36.22 -14.35 -12.85
N ARG A 113 35.69 -15.58 -12.88
CA ARG A 113 34.27 -15.87 -12.57
C ARG A 113 34.03 -15.97 -11.07
N PRO A 114 32.84 -15.63 -10.55
CA PRO A 114 32.57 -15.65 -9.12
C PRO A 114 32.86 -16.99 -8.46
N MET A 115 33.55 -16.94 -7.32
CA MET A 115 33.87 -18.14 -6.53
C MET A 115 32.61 -18.69 -5.83
N GLU A 116 32.54 -20.01 -5.68
CA GLU A 116 31.53 -20.68 -4.85
C GLU A 116 32.10 -20.99 -3.45
N ILE A 117 31.20 -21.20 -2.49
CA ILE A 117 31.53 -21.29 -1.04
C ILE A 117 32.58 -22.36 -0.74
N ASP A 118 32.49 -23.52 -1.40
CA ASP A 118 33.31 -24.70 -1.09
C ASP A 118 34.49 -24.88 -2.05
N ASP A 119 34.79 -23.91 -2.92
CA ASP A 119 35.82 -24.08 -3.95
C ASP A 119 37.21 -24.30 -3.36
N ALA A 120 37.62 -23.45 -2.41
CA ALA A 120 38.94 -23.55 -1.80
C ALA A 120 39.09 -24.81 -0.93
N SER A 121 38.07 -25.16 -0.15
CA SER A 121 38.07 -26.38 0.68
C SER A 121 38.11 -27.64 -0.19
N THR A 122 37.31 -27.69 -1.26
CA THR A 122 37.28 -28.82 -2.20
C THR A 122 38.64 -29.03 -2.87
N LEU A 123 39.33 -27.96 -3.27
CA LEU A 123 40.68 -28.04 -3.84
C LEU A 123 41.72 -28.54 -2.83
N ILE A 124 41.66 -28.06 -1.59
CA ILE A 124 42.56 -28.51 -0.53
C ILE A 124 42.33 -29.99 -0.22
N ASP A 125 41.08 -30.44 -0.14
CA ASP A 125 40.74 -31.84 0.08
C ASP A 125 41.17 -32.73 -1.09
N ALA A 126 40.99 -32.27 -2.33
CA ALA A 126 41.46 -32.96 -3.53
C ALA A 126 42.99 -33.12 -3.52
N ALA A 127 43.72 -32.07 -3.16
CA ALA A 127 45.18 -32.10 -3.04
C ALA A 127 45.65 -33.03 -1.92
N LYS A 128 44.99 -33.01 -0.76
CA LYS A 128 45.25 -33.96 0.34
C LYS A 128 45.00 -35.41 -0.08
N CYS A 129 43.96 -35.66 -0.88
CA CYS A 129 43.70 -36.98 -1.46
C CYS A 129 44.79 -37.43 -2.45
N LEU A 130 45.37 -36.50 -3.22
CA LEU A 130 46.44 -36.76 -4.18
C LEU A 130 47.73 -37.21 -3.49
N ILE A 131 48.11 -36.54 -2.40
CA ILE A 131 49.37 -36.82 -1.66
C ILE A 131 49.25 -37.91 -0.58
N ARG A 132 48.04 -38.43 -0.33
CA ARG A 132 47.72 -39.29 0.83
C ARG A 132 48.61 -40.53 0.99
N HIS A 133 49.04 -41.13 -0.12
CA HIS A 133 49.83 -42.38 -0.11
C HIS A 133 51.32 -42.16 -0.31
N ASN A 134 51.70 -41.19 -1.14
CA ASN A 134 53.10 -40.84 -1.35
C ASN A 134 53.22 -39.35 -1.70
N SER A 135 53.62 -38.53 -0.74
CA SER A 135 53.77 -37.09 -0.95
C SER A 135 54.98 -36.75 -1.83
N SER A 136 55.98 -37.63 -1.88
CA SER A 136 57.20 -37.44 -2.71
C SER A 136 56.94 -37.50 -4.22
N ASP A 137 55.80 -38.05 -4.65
CA ASP A 137 55.38 -38.08 -6.05
C ASP A 137 54.74 -36.76 -6.52
N TRP A 138 54.39 -35.85 -5.60
CA TRP A 138 53.68 -34.60 -5.86
C TRP A 138 54.32 -33.43 -5.08
N PRO A 139 55.59 -33.10 -5.38
CA PRO A 139 56.41 -32.19 -4.59
C PRO A 139 55.87 -30.75 -4.56
N GLU A 140 55.32 -30.23 -5.66
CA GLU A 140 54.78 -28.87 -5.72
C GLU A 140 53.47 -28.77 -4.94
N VAL A 141 52.58 -29.75 -5.07
CA VAL A 141 51.34 -29.80 -4.29
C VAL A 141 51.63 -29.90 -2.80
N GLN A 142 52.61 -30.70 -2.39
CA GLN A 142 53.04 -30.79 -1.00
C GLN A 142 53.61 -29.44 -0.51
N SER A 143 54.48 -28.81 -1.30
CA SER A 143 55.09 -27.52 -0.94
C SER A 143 54.05 -26.42 -0.70
N ILE A 144 53.05 -26.31 -1.59
CA ILE A 144 51.98 -25.32 -1.44
C ILE A 144 51.09 -25.63 -0.24
N LEU A 145 50.75 -26.90 0.02
CA LEU A 145 49.97 -27.26 1.23
C LEU A 145 50.73 -26.91 2.51
N ASP A 146 52.01 -27.27 2.60
CA ASP A 146 52.86 -26.94 3.76
C ASP A 146 52.99 -25.42 3.94
N ARG A 147 53.09 -24.67 2.84
CA ARG A 147 53.20 -23.21 2.88
C ARG A 147 51.88 -22.53 3.24
N LEU A 148 50.74 -23.06 2.80
CA LEU A 148 49.42 -22.59 3.21
C LEU A 148 49.17 -22.85 4.70
N GLU A 149 49.69 -23.94 5.27
CA GLU A 149 49.58 -24.23 6.70
C GLU A 149 50.49 -23.32 7.55
N ASN A 150 51.70 -23.03 7.09
CA ASN A 150 52.70 -22.26 7.85
C ASN A 150 52.62 -20.73 7.66
N ASP A 151 52.28 -20.27 6.46
CA ASP A 151 52.17 -18.85 6.12
C ASP A 151 51.05 -18.62 5.08
N PRO A 152 49.77 -18.63 5.47
CA PRO A 152 48.66 -18.40 4.54
C PRO A 152 48.75 -17.09 3.74
N SER A 153 49.55 -16.11 4.19
CA SER A 153 49.62 -14.78 3.59
C SER A 153 50.45 -14.72 2.30
N PHE A 154 51.28 -15.74 2.02
CA PHE A 154 52.13 -15.76 0.82
C PHE A 154 51.34 -15.64 -0.48
N VAL A 155 50.09 -16.12 -0.51
CA VAL A 155 49.23 -16.10 -1.70
C VAL A 155 48.91 -14.68 -2.15
N LEU A 156 48.94 -13.69 -1.25
CA LEU A 156 48.65 -12.28 -1.56
C LEU A 156 49.69 -11.64 -2.48
N GLY A 157 50.89 -12.24 -2.58
CA GLY A 157 51.94 -11.81 -3.52
C GLY A 157 51.86 -12.46 -4.89
N LEU A 158 50.93 -13.40 -5.11
CA LEU A 158 50.82 -14.15 -6.37
C LEU A 158 50.09 -13.34 -7.44
N THR A 159 50.55 -13.48 -8.68
CA THR A 159 49.86 -13.01 -9.88
C THR A 159 49.27 -14.22 -10.60
N ILE A 160 47.97 -14.17 -10.90
CA ILE A 160 47.28 -15.27 -11.57
C ILE A 160 47.79 -15.34 -13.01
N SER A 161 48.38 -16.47 -13.37
CA SER A 161 48.84 -16.79 -14.73
C SER A 161 48.36 -18.19 -15.12
N LEU A 162 47.10 -18.30 -15.53
CA LEU A 162 46.54 -19.53 -16.10
C LEU A 162 46.13 -19.26 -17.56
N PRO A 163 46.52 -20.10 -18.52
CA PRO A 163 46.05 -19.98 -19.90
C PRO A 163 44.53 -20.16 -19.98
N ALA A 164 43.80 -19.12 -20.34
CA ALA A 164 42.35 -19.17 -20.53
C ALA A 164 41.99 -19.83 -21.88
N ASP A 165 40.91 -20.61 -21.91
CA ASP A 165 40.48 -21.27 -23.16
C ASP A 165 39.90 -20.26 -24.16
N PRO A 166 39.99 -20.54 -25.48
CA PRO A 166 39.27 -19.80 -26.50
C PRO A 166 37.77 -20.09 -26.36
N ASP A 167 37.17 -19.46 -25.39
CA ASP A 167 35.74 -19.50 -25.17
C ASP A 167 35.06 -18.61 -26.23
N ASN A 168 34.06 -19.15 -26.93
CA ASN A 168 33.10 -18.37 -27.73
C ASN A 168 32.14 -17.58 -26.80
N VAL A 169 32.67 -17.02 -25.73
CA VAL A 169 31.89 -16.33 -24.70
C VAL A 169 31.65 -14.88 -25.15
N PRO A 170 30.46 -14.32 -24.88
CA PRO A 170 30.14 -12.93 -25.14
C PRO A 170 31.20 -11.95 -24.60
N GLN A 171 31.42 -10.84 -25.29
CA GLN A 171 32.33 -9.79 -24.79
C GLN A 171 31.78 -9.21 -23.48
N HIS A 172 32.64 -8.95 -22.50
CA HIS A 172 32.19 -8.37 -21.24
C HIS A 172 33.26 -7.54 -20.54
N ASN A 173 32.80 -6.59 -19.72
CA ASN A 173 33.64 -5.79 -18.81
C ASN A 173 33.21 -5.93 -17.33
N LEU A 174 32.47 -7.01 -16.99
CA LEU A 174 31.97 -7.26 -15.64
C LEU A 174 33.07 -7.14 -14.57
N PRO A 175 32.80 -6.42 -13.45
CA PRO A 175 33.77 -6.21 -12.39
C PRO A 175 34.06 -7.48 -11.59
N VAL A 176 35.24 -7.54 -10.96
CA VAL A 176 35.60 -8.66 -10.08
C VAL A 176 34.61 -8.73 -8.89
N PRO A 177 34.04 -9.90 -8.60
CA PRO A 177 33.05 -10.04 -7.53
C PRO A 177 33.59 -9.71 -6.14
N ASP A 178 32.92 -8.80 -5.44
CA ASP A 178 33.27 -8.39 -4.08
C ASP A 178 32.96 -9.47 -3.03
N PHE A 179 32.17 -10.48 -3.38
CA PHE A 179 31.81 -11.62 -2.55
C PHE A 179 32.67 -12.87 -2.78
N ASP A 180 33.73 -12.78 -3.59
CA ASP A 180 34.66 -13.91 -3.83
C ASP A 180 35.31 -14.46 -2.56
N GLU A 181 35.45 -13.64 -1.51
CA GLU A 181 36.02 -14.08 -0.23
C GLU A 181 35.19 -15.22 0.39
N THR A 182 33.86 -15.07 0.39
CA THR A 182 32.90 -15.98 1.03
C THR A 182 32.13 -16.88 0.07
N GLY A 183 32.17 -16.57 -1.23
CA GLY A 183 31.17 -17.01 -2.20
C GLY A 183 29.87 -16.21 -2.09
N PHE A 184 28.97 -16.39 -3.07
CA PHE A 184 27.66 -15.74 -3.08
C PHE A 184 26.71 -16.41 -2.07
N PHE A 185 26.26 -15.65 -1.07
CA PHE A 185 25.54 -16.18 0.08
C PHE A 185 24.02 -15.90 0.01
N GLY A 186 23.20 -16.94 0.17
CA GLY A 186 21.74 -16.84 0.23
C GLY A 186 21.07 -16.43 -1.08
N ARG A 187 19.81 -16.00 -1.01
CA ARG A 187 19.06 -15.32 -2.09
C ARG A 187 18.90 -16.07 -3.41
N GLN A 188 18.87 -17.39 -3.35
CA GLN A 188 18.70 -18.23 -4.54
C GLN A 188 17.32 -18.08 -5.20
N GLY A 189 16.30 -17.65 -4.44
CA GLY A 189 14.97 -17.38 -4.98
C GLY A 189 14.93 -16.08 -5.81
N GLU A 190 15.48 -15.01 -5.24
CA GLU A 190 15.62 -13.68 -5.82
C GLU A 190 16.48 -13.73 -7.07
N LEU A 191 17.63 -14.43 -7.02
CA LEU A 191 18.51 -14.62 -8.16
C LEU A 191 17.79 -15.31 -9.33
N ARG A 192 16.99 -16.35 -9.04
CA ARG A 192 16.15 -17.01 -10.05
C ARG A 192 15.10 -16.05 -10.63
N ARG A 193 14.48 -15.22 -9.80
CA ARG A 193 13.48 -14.22 -10.23
C ARG A 193 14.10 -13.15 -11.13
N ILE A 194 15.28 -12.64 -10.79
CA ILE A 194 16.04 -11.66 -11.60
C ILE A 194 16.40 -12.26 -12.96
N LYS A 195 16.99 -13.46 -12.99
CA LYS A 195 17.32 -14.14 -14.26
C LYS A 195 16.08 -14.39 -15.13
N LYS A 196 14.95 -14.76 -14.52
CA LYS A 196 13.67 -14.91 -15.23
C LYS A 196 13.16 -13.56 -15.78
N ALA A 197 13.30 -12.48 -15.02
CA ALA A 197 12.91 -11.14 -15.45
C ALA A 197 13.74 -10.66 -16.65
N ILE A 198 15.05 -10.86 -16.62
CA ILE A 198 15.98 -10.50 -17.70
C ILE A 198 15.64 -11.27 -18.98
N LYS A 199 15.36 -12.58 -18.87
CA LYS A 199 14.92 -13.42 -20.00
C LYS A 199 13.47 -13.16 -20.44
N GLY A 200 12.74 -12.31 -19.72
CA GLY A 200 11.34 -12.00 -19.97
C GLY A 200 11.14 -10.90 -21.02
N ALA A 201 9.89 -10.43 -21.13
CA ALA A 201 9.51 -9.41 -22.11
C ALA A 201 10.02 -8.00 -21.76
N TYR A 202 10.15 -7.68 -20.47
CA TYR A 202 10.49 -6.32 -20.02
C TYR A 202 11.92 -5.91 -20.43
N PRO A 203 12.11 -4.76 -21.09
CA PRO A 203 13.43 -4.30 -21.53
C PRO A 203 14.31 -3.84 -20.35
N VAL A 204 13.68 -3.30 -19.30
CA VAL A 204 14.36 -2.79 -18.10
C VAL A 204 13.96 -3.61 -16.88
N VAL A 205 14.95 -4.05 -16.11
CA VAL A 205 14.78 -4.76 -14.84
C VAL A 205 15.48 -3.95 -13.74
N SER A 206 14.75 -3.44 -12.75
CA SER A 206 15.36 -2.76 -11.61
C SER A 206 15.46 -3.69 -10.42
N ILE A 207 16.60 -3.69 -9.76
CA ILE A 207 16.84 -4.35 -8.47
C ILE A 207 16.80 -3.26 -7.41
N LEU A 208 15.78 -3.31 -6.56
CA LEU A 208 15.46 -2.28 -5.57
C LEU A 208 15.74 -2.78 -4.15
N GLY A 209 16.02 -1.87 -3.23
CA GLY A 209 16.27 -2.20 -1.81
C GLY A 209 17.23 -1.23 -1.12
N ASP A 210 17.46 -1.46 0.17
CA ASP A 210 18.23 -0.56 1.04
C ASP A 210 19.70 -0.38 0.66
N GLY A 211 20.30 0.68 1.20
CA GLY A 211 21.75 0.87 1.21
C GLY A 211 22.43 -0.36 1.81
N GLY A 212 23.46 -0.87 1.13
CA GLY A 212 24.23 -2.00 1.63
C GLY A 212 23.50 -3.36 1.67
N ILE A 213 22.28 -3.46 1.13
CA ILE A 213 21.49 -4.69 1.13
C ILE A 213 22.05 -5.77 0.18
N GLY A 214 22.95 -5.41 -0.75
CA GLY A 214 23.57 -6.34 -1.71
C GLY A 214 23.01 -6.33 -3.14
N LYS A 215 22.39 -5.22 -3.58
CA LYS A 215 21.87 -5.04 -4.96
C LYS A 215 22.96 -5.26 -6.02
N THR A 216 24.09 -4.58 -5.86
CA THR A 216 25.27 -4.68 -6.73
C THR A 216 25.76 -6.12 -6.82
N SER A 217 25.92 -6.80 -5.68
CA SER A 217 26.40 -8.19 -5.63
C SER A 217 25.47 -9.18 -6.32
N ILE A 218 24.14 -9.08 -6.15
CA ILE A 218 23.19 -9.98 -6.81
C ILE A 218 23.05 -9.69 -8.31
N ALA A 219 23.11 -8.42 -8.72
CA ALA A 219 23.14 -8.04 -10.13
C ALA A 219 24.37 -8.61 -10.83
N LEU A 220 25.54 -8.50 -10.19
CA LEU A 220 26.79 -9.04 -10.70
C LEU A 220 26.76 -10.57 -10.78
N LYS A 221 26.26 -11.26 -9.74
CA LYS A 221 26.08 -12.72 -9.79
C LYS A 221 25.13 -13.14 -10.90
N ALA A 222 24.02 -12.41 -11.10
CA ALA A 222 23.08 -12.69 -12.20
C ALA A 222 23.74 -12.50 -13.57
N ALA A 223 24.56 -11.47 -13.74
CA ALA A 223 25.28 -11.21 -14.99
C ALA A 223 26.27 -12.33 -15.32
N TYR A 224 27.08 -12.77 -14.35
CA TYR A 224 28.00 -13.91 -14.54
C TYR A 224 27.26 -15.22 -14.81
N ASP A 225 26.19 -15.52 -14.06
CA ASP A 225 25.38 -16.72 -14.28
C ASP A 225 24.74 -16.75 -15.69
N LEU A 226 24.43 -15.58 -16.25
CA LEU A 226 23.90 -15.46 -17.61
C LEU A 226 25.01 -15.54 -18.66
N LEU A 227 26.18 -14.96 -18.38
CA LEU A 227 27.36 -15.05 -19.26
C LEU A 227 27.80 -16.51 -19.46
N ASP A 228 27.70 -17.33 -18.41
CA ASP A 228 28.05 -18.75 -18.43
C ASP A 228 26.90 -19.66 -18.93
N ASP A 229 25.70 -19.12 -19.19
CA ASP A 229 24.56 -19.91 -19.69
C ASP A 229 24.62 -20.05 -21.22
N PRO A 230 24.87 -21.24 -21.78
CA PRO A 230 25.00 -21.42 -23.23
C PRO A 230 23.70 -21.16 -24.00
N LYS A 231 22.55 -21.04 -23.31
CA LYS A 231 21.23 -20.73 -23.93
C LYS A 231 20.92 -19.24 -23.99
N GLN A 232 21.80 -18.40 -23.44
CA GLN A 232 21.65 -16.96 -23.44
C GLN A 232 21.81 -16.40 -24.88
N GLN A 233 21.27 -15.20 -25.14
CA GLN A 233 21.20 -14.62 -26.49
C GLN A 233 21.89 -13.26 -26.64
N PHE A 234 22.59 -12.79 -25.60
CA PHE A 234 23.34 -11.54 -25.60
C PHE A 234 24.72 -11.73 -26.23
N ASP A 235 25.11 -10.77 -27.05
CA ASP A 235 26.42 -10.69 -27.71
C ASP A 235 27.45 -10.00 -26.80
N ALA A 236 27.00 -9.12 -25.89
CA ALA A 236 27.85 -8.41 -24.95
C ALA A 236 27.20 -8.12 -23.58
N PHE A 237 28.02 -8.03 -22.54
CA PHE A 237 27.66 -7.67 -21.17
C PHE A 237 28.45 -6.44 -20.72
N VAL A 238 27.78 -5.32 -20.52
CA VAL A 238 28.42 -4.04 -20.17
C VAL A 238 27.99 -3.58 -18.80
N TRP A 239 28.94 -3.31 -17.91
CA TRP A 239 28.73 -2.82 -16.56
C TRP A 239 29.26 -1.39 -16.44
N VAL A 240 28.40 -0.50 -15.94
CA VAL A 240 28.75 0.87 -15.60
C VAL A 240 28.23 1.19 -14.21
N THR A 241 29.01 1.91 -13.41
CA THR A 241 28.65 2.27 -12.04
C THR A 241 28.72 3.78 -11.82
N ALA A 242 27.71 4.33 -11.15
CA ALA A 242 27.70 5.71 -10.61
C ALA A 242 28.16 5.76 -9.15
N LYS A 243 28.91 4.76 -8.69
CA LYS A 243 29.42 4.71 -7.31
C LYS A 243 30.42 5.84 -7.08
N ALA A 244 30.11 6.73 -6.14
CA ALA A 244 30.94 7.88 -5.79
C ALA A 244 31.80 7.68 -4.53
N THR A 245 31.43 6.73 -3.65
CA THR A 245 32.10 6.52 -2.36
C THR A 245 32.27 5.04 -2.03
N VAL A 246 33.26 4.74 -1.17
CA VAL A 246 33.50 3.41 -0.59
C VAL A 246 33.59 3.54 0.94
N LEU A 247 32.93 2.61 1.64
CA LEU A 247 33.00 2.50 3.10
C LEU A 247 34.22 1.67 3.52
N THR A 248 35.08 2.24 4.35
CA THR A 248 36.14 1.53 5.08
C THR A 248 35.78 1.43 6.57
N PRO A 249 36.50 0.64 7.39
CA PRO A 249 36.25 0.58 8.83
C PRO A 249 36.35 1.94 9.52
N ASN A 250 37.19 2.85 8.99
CA ASN A 250 37.55 4.09 9.66
C ASN A 250 36.96 5.35 9.00
N GLU A 251 36.69 5.31 7.69
CA GLU A 251 36.25 6.49 6.94
C GLU A 251 35.46 6.13 5.66
N ILE A 252 34.70 7.10 5.14
CA ILE A 252 34.10 7.06 3.80
C ILE A 252 35.04 7.76 2.83
N GLN A 253 35.56 7.03 1.85
CA GLN A 253 36.48 7.56 0.84
C GLN A 253 35.72 7.90 -0.44
N ARG A 254 35.97 9.09 -1.03
CA ARG A 254 35.47 9.45 -2.36
C ARG A 254 36.31 8.78 -3.45
N ILE A 255 35.64 8.28 -4.49
CA ILE A 255 36.28 7.68 -5.66
C ILE A 255 36.66 8.79 -6.62
N ASN A 256 37.95 8.92 -6.93
CA ASN A 256 38.43 9.91 -7.89
C ASN A 256 37.88 9.63 -9.29
N GLY A 257 37.24 10.63 -9.91
CA GLY A 257 36.65 10.50 -11.25
C GLY A 257 35.30 9.77 -11.28
N ALA A 258 34.59 9.72 -10.15
CA ALA A 258 33.25 9.13 -10.09
C ALA A 258 32.27 9.76 -11.08
N ILE A 259 31.40 8.93 -11.63
CA ILE A 259 30.34 9.36 -12.55
C ILE A 259 29.16 9.86 -11.72
N GLU A 260 28.89 11.16 -11.79
CA GLU A 260 27.79 11.80 -11.04
C GLU A 260 26.64 12.27 -11.96
N THR A 261 26.76 12.07 -13.27
CA THR A 261 25.76 12.54 -14.26
C THR A 261 25.29 11.43 -15.19
N SER A 262 24.04 11.52 -15.64
CA SER A 262 23.41 10.51 -16.53
C SER A 262 24.16 10.39 -17.84
N LEU A 263 24.60 11.53 -18.38
CA LEU A 263 25.41 11.59 -19.60
C LEU A 263 26.79 10.96 -19.41
N GLY A 264 27.42 11.15 -18.25
CA GLY A 264 28.69 10.51 -17.95
C GLY A 264 28.55 8.99 -17.86
N LEU A 265 27.42 8.49 -17.35
CA LEU A 265 27.13 7.07 -17.24
C LEU A 265 26.92 6.43 -18.61
N ILE A 266 26.10 7.07 -19.47
CA ILE A 266 25.90 6.62 -20.85
C ILE A 266 27.19 6.78 -21.67
N GLY A 267 27.96 7.85 -21.44
CA GLY A 267 29.29 8.06 -22.01
C GLY A 267 30.28 6.93 -21.71
N SER A 268 30.28 6.45 -20.46
CA SER A 268 31.08 5.30 -20.06
C SER A 268 30.62 4.01 -20.75
N ALA A 269 29.30 3.77 -20.84
CA ALA A 269 28.76 2.63 -21.59
C ALA A 269 29.17 2.68 -23.07
N ALA A 270 29.07 3.85 -23.69
CA ALA A 270 29.43 4.09 -25.09
C ALA A 270 30.93 3.83 -25.34
N LYS A 271 31.79 4.26 -24.41
CA LYS A 271 33.24 4.02 -24.47
C LYS A 271 33.57 2.52 -24.39
N GLU A 272 32.90 1.78 -23.52
CA GLU A 272 33.10 0.33 -23.36
C GLU A 272 32.59 -0.47 -24.56
N LEU A 273 31.51 -0.02 -25.21
CA LEU A 273 30.95 -0.66 -26.41
C LEU A 273 31.74 -0.35 -27.70
N SER A 274 32.13 0.91 -27.90
CA SER A 274 32.79 1.36 -29.14
C SER A 274 34.33 1.30 -29.09
N GLY A 275 34.92 1.34 -27.89
CA GLY A 275 36.36 1.46 -27.69
C GLY A 275 36.94 2.85 -28.00
N VAL A 276 36.11 3.85 -28.27
CA VAL A 276 36.54 5.22 -28.65
C VAL A 276 36.51 6.15 -27.43
N GLU A 277 37.54 6.98 -27.25
CA GLU A 277 37.66 7.86 -26.08
C GLU A 277 36.74 9.09 -26.09
N TYR A 278 36.34 9.58 -27.28
CA TYR A 278 35.47 10.75 -27.41
C TYR A 278 34.31 10.47 -28.36
N ILE A 279 33.10 10.58 -27.83
CA ILE A 279 31.85 10.29 -28.53
C ILE A 279 30.96 11.54 -28.44
N PRO A 280 30.66 12.21 -29.58
CA PRO A 280 29.90 13.47 -29.58
C PRO A 280 28.47 13.33 -29.04
N ASN A 281 27.79 12.22 -29.35
CA ASN A 281 26.49 11.88 -28.80
C ASN A 281 26.49 10.45 -28.25
N PRO A 282 26.78 10.27 -26.95
CA PRO A 282 26.85 8.95 -26.34
C PRO A 282 25.54 8.16 -26.35
N VAL A 283 24.39 8.84 -26.35
CA VAL A 283 23.08 8.17 -26.30
C VAL A 283 22.81 7.44 -27.62
N ASP A 284 22.93 8.17 -28.73
CA ASP A 284 22.70 7.62 -30.07
C ASP A 284 23.66 6.48 -30.37
N GLU A 285 24.94 6.61 -30.00
CA GLU A 285 25.96 5.56 -30.20
C GLU A 285 25.59 4.26 -29.47
N VAL A 286 25.16 4.35 -28.21
CA VAL A 286 24.76 3.16 -27.43
C VAL A 286 23.53 2.52 -28.04
N LEU A 287 22.54 3.32 -28.47
CA LEU A 287 21.33 2.80 -29.11
C LEU A 287 21.64 2.13 -30.46
N GLU A 288 22.44 2.75 -31.33
CA GLU A 288 22.86 2.18 -32.61
C GLU A 288 23.64 0.86 -32.43
N TYR A 289 24.49 0.79 -31.39
CA TYR A 289 25.16 -0.46 -31.05
C TYR A 289 24.18 -1.53 -30.57
N MET A 290 23.23 -1.16 -29.70
CA MET A 290 22.22 -2.06 -29.13
C MET A 290 21.17 -2.52 -30.17
N GLU A 291 21.02 -1.80 -31.29
CA GLU A 291 20.20 -2.20 -32.44
C GLU A 291 20.87 -3.31 -33.25
N ASN A 292 22.21 -3.25 -33.39
CA ASN A 292 22.99 -4.22 -34.15
C ASN A 292 23.39 -5.46 -33.33
N PHE A 293 23.57 -5.29 -32.01
CA PHE A 293 24.00 -6.33 -31.09
C PHE A 293 23.09 -6.41 -29.87
N ARG A 294 22.81 -7.61 -29.39
CA ARG A 294 22.00 -7.83 -28.19
C ARG A 294 22.86 -7.62 -26.96
N VAL A 295 22.73 -6.47 -26.31
CA VAL A 295 23.55 -6.12 -25.14
C VAL A 295 22.74 -6.27 -23.85
N LEU A 296 23.36 -6.85 -22.83
CA LEU A 296 22.92 -6.69 -21.45
C LEU A 296 23.72 -5.56 -20.79
N LEU A 297 23.10 -4.40 -20.63
CA LEU A 297 23.70 -3.22 -20.00
C LEU A 297 23.30 -3.18 -18.51
N ILE A 298 24.26 -3.16 -17.61
CA ILE A 298 24.03 -3.06 -16.16
C ILE A 298 24.49 -1.68 -15.68
N LEU A 299 23.54 -0.92 -15.13
CA LEU A 299 23.72 0.41 -14.58
C LEU A 299 23.61 0.32 -13.05
N ASP A 300 24.74 0.46 -12.37
CA ASP A 300 24.85 0.26 -10.93
C ASP A 300 24.86 1.59 -10.16
N ASN A 301 24.18 1.62 -9.00
CA ASN A 301 24.13 2.73 -8.04
C ASN A 301 23.48 4.01 -8.61
N LEU A 302 22.32 3.89 -9.26
CA LEU A 302 21.68 4.99 -9.98
C LEU A 302 20.94 6.02 -9.12
N GLU A 303 20.85 5.86 -7.80
CA GLU A 303 20.07 6.75 -6.92
C GLU A 303 20.36 8.25 -7.05
N THR A 304 21.60 8.65 -7.39
CA THR A 304 22.01 10.06 -7.47
C THR A 304 21.98 10.64 -8.88
N VAL A 305 21.60 9.83 -9.88
CA VAL A 305 21.78 10.14 -11.31
C VAL A 305 20.47 10.00 -12.10
N LEU A 306 19.35 9.95 -11.40
CA LEU A 306 18.03 9.79 -12.00
C LEU A 306 17.54 11.12 -12.60
N ASP A 307 17.53 11.21 -13.93
CA ASP A 307 16.97 12.35 -14.66
C ASP A 307 16.06 11.92 -15.83
N ASN A 308 15.38 12.90 -16.45
CA ASN A 308 14.49 12.65 -17.58
C ASN A 308 15.22 12.11 -18.82
N ARG A 309 16.53 12.38 -18.95
CA ARG A 309 17.34 11.89 -20.06
C ARG A 309 17.53 10.38 -19.96
N LEU A 310 17.92 9.90 -18.79
CA LEU A 310 18.06 8.46 -18.53
C LEU A 310 16.72 7.74 -18.75
N ARG A 311 15.61 8.32 -18.29
CA ARG A 311 14.27 7.77 -18.53
C ARG A 311 13.94 7.66 -20.03
N SER A 312 14.26 8.69 -20.82
CA SER A 312 14.01 8.71 -22.27
C SER A 312 14.83 7.63 -22.98
N PHE A 313 16.13 7.53 -22.65
CA PHE A 313 17.02 6.48 -23.17
C PHE A 313 16.48 5.06 -22.89
N LEU A 314 15.98 4.81 -21.68
CA LEU A 314 15.45 3.50 -21.30
C LEU A 314 14.13 3.13 -22.01
N LEU A 315 13.38 4.11 -22.52
CA LEU A 315 12.15 3.87 -23.30
C LEU A 315 12.44 3.55 -24.77
N GLU A 316 13.60 3.96 -25.29
CA GLU A 316 14.02 3.80 -26.68
C GLU A 316 14.85 2.52 -26.91
N LEU A 317 14.93 1.63 -25.91
CA LEU A 317 15.76 0.44 -25.99
C LEU A 317 15.31 -0.54 -27.10
N PRO A 318 16.23 -0.99 -27.98
CA PRO A 318 15.91 -1.90 -29.07
C PRO A 318 15.58 -3.33 -28.60
N ILE A 319 14.81 -4.05 -29.41
CA ILE A 319 14.35 -5.40 -29.09
C ILE A 319 15.52 -6.37 -29.04
N GLY A 320 15.62 -7.11 -27.92
CA GLY A 320 16.65 -8.13 -27.71
C GLY A 320 17.75 -7.67 -26.76
N SER A 321 18.00 -6.36 -26.69
CA SER A 321 18.86 -5.76 -25.67
C SER A 321 18.08 -5.51 -24.38
N LYS A 322 18.78 -5.53 -23.24
CA LYS A 322 18.19 -5.40 -21.90
C LYS A 322 19.03 -4.49 -21.02
N VAL A 323 18.37 -3.79 -20.09
CA VAL A 323 19.03 -3.00 -19.07
C VAL A 323 18.69 -3.51 -17.67
N ILE A 324 19.71 -3.72 -16.84
CA ILE A 324 19.57 -3.94 -15.40
C ILE A 324 19.94 -2.66 -14.69
N VAL A 325 19.11 -2.22 -13.75
CA VAL A 325 19.41 -1.07 -12.90
C VAL A 325 19.51 -1.52 -11.46
N THR A 326 20.56 -1.14 -10.74
CA THR A 326 20.56 -1.18 -9.28
C THR A 326 20.29 0.23 -8.75
N SER A 327 19.25 0.35 -7.94
CA SER A 327 18.84 1.64 -7.37
C SER A 327 18.11 1.40 -6.06
N ARG A 328 17.98 2.45 -5.26
CA ARG A 328 17.12 2.44 -4.08
C ARG A 328 15.67 2.70 -4.46
N ILE A 329 15.49 3.55 -5.47
CA ILE A 329 14.21 4.05 -5.96
C ILE A 329 13.95 3.50 -7.36
N GLY A 330 12.70 3.10 -7.63
CA GLY A 330 12.27 2.66 -8.97
C GLY A 330 12.13 3.82 -9.98
N LEU A 331 12.23 3.48 -11.27
CA LEU A 331 12.12 4.40 -12.40
C LEU A 331 10.66 4.57 -12.88
N GLY A 332 9.76 3.65 -12.51
CA GLY A 332 8.35 3.60 -12.92
C GLY A 332 8.08 2.95 -14.29
N ILE A 333 9.11 2.52 -15.03
CA ILE A 333 9.03 1.95 -16.39
C ILE A 333 9.60 0.52 -16.48
N GLU A 334 10.11 0.00 -15.38
CA GLU A 334 10.81 -1.28 -15.28
C GLU A 334 9.91 -2.44 -14.82
N ASN A 335 10.49 -3.64 -14.80
CA ASN A 335 10.06 -4.73 -13.94
C ASN A 335 10.86 -4.72 -12.62
N PRO A 336 10.29 -4.23 -11.49
CA PRO A 336 11.03 -4.10 -10.24
C PRO A 336 11.14 -5.44 -9.49
N VAL A 337 12.34 -5.72 -8.97
CA VAL A 337 12.62 -6.81 -8.05
C VAL A 337 13.12 -6.23 -6.73
N GLN A 338 12.25 -6.20 -5.73
CA GLN A 338 12.59 -5.75 -4.38
C GLN A 338 13.45 -6.80 -3.66
N LEU A 339 14.55 -6.36 -3.06
CA LEU A 339 15.38 -7.17 -2.15
C LEU A 339 15.04 -6.86 -0.71
N SER A 340 14.88 -7.93 0.07
CA SER A 340 14.72 -7.88 1.52
C SER A 340 16.05 -8.10 2.24
N PRO A 341 16.14 -7.73 3.53
CA PRO A 341 17.23 -8.15 4.40
C PRO A 341 17.47 -9.66 4.35
N LEU A 342 18.71 -10.08 4.57
CA LEU A 342 19.02 -11.51 4.71
C LEU A 342 18.29 -12.09 5.91
N GLU A 343 17.83 -13.34 5.76
CA GLU A 343 17.22 -14.07 6.86
C GLU A 343 18.20 -14.20 8.05
N PRO A 344 17.72 -14.28 9.30
CA PRO A 344 18.57 -14.39 10.49
C PRO A 344 19.64 -15.49 10.37
N TYR A 345 19.23 -16.65 9.88
CA TYR A 345 20.11 -17.80 9.66
C TYR A 345 21.18 -17.51 8.59
N GLU A 346 20.80 -16.85 7.49
CA GLU A 346 21.73 -16.50 6.42
C GLU A 346 22.75 -15.45 6.88
N SER A 347 22.27 -14.47 7.65
CA SER A 347 23.09 -13.41 8.25
C SER A 347 24.14 -13.98 9.22
N ALA A 348 23.74 -14.91 10.09
CA ALA A 348 24.63 -15.57 11.03
C ALA A 348 25.70 -16.41 10.32
N ARG A 349 25.32 -17.09 9.23
CA ARG A 349 26.28 -17.85 8.41
C ARG A 349 27.26 -16.94 7.67
N LEU A 350 26.82 -15.82 7.12
CA LEU A 350 27.70 -14.84 6.48
C LEU A 350 28.72 -14.27 7.49
N LEU A 351 28.26 -13.89 8.68
CA LEU A 351 29.12 -13.43 9.79
C LEU A 351 30.18 -14.48 10.14
N ASN A 352 29.75 -15.73 10.32
CA ASN A 352 30.64 -16.85 10.61
C ASN A 352 31.67 -17.11 9.51
N ALA A 353 31.26 -17.09 8.24
CA ALA A 353 32.15 -17.31 7.11
C ALA A 353 33.23 -16.23 7.06
N LEU A 354 32.84 -14.95 7.15
CA LEU A 354 33.76 -13.81 7.15
C LEU A 354 34.73 -13.86 8.33
N ALA A 355 34.24 -14.13 9.54
CA ALA A 355 35.08 -14.30 10.72
C ALA A 355 36.11 -15.43 10.55
N ARG A 356 35.72 -16.51 9.85
CA ARG A 356 36.61 -17.64 9.58
C ARG A 356 37.73 -17.31 8.60
N ILE A 357 37.34 -16.74 7.45
CA ILE A 357 38.23 -16.39 6.34
C ILE A 357 39.24 -15.32 6.78
N ARG A 358 38.82 -14.33 7.57
CA ARG A 358 39.67 -13.21 8.01
C ARG A 358 40.44 -13.47 9.32
N ASP A 359 40.42 -14.72 9.80
CA ASP A 359 41.05 -15.16 11.05
C ASP A 359 40.73 -14.32 12.31
N VAL A 360 39.48 -13.90 12.46
CA VAL A 360 39.06 -13.09 13.61
C VAL A 360 38.79 -13.99 14.82
N LYS A 361 39.82 -14.22 15.64
CA LYS A 361 39.79 -15.14 16.80
C LYS A 361 38.65 -14.87 17.77
N GLN A 362 38.34 -13.60 18.06
CA GLN A 362 37.26 -13.26 18.99
C GLN A 362 35.89 -13.76 18.51
N LEU A 363 35.61 -13.61 17.20
CA LEU A 363 34.34 -14.04 16.60
C LEU A 363 34.28 -15.55 16.38
N LYS A 364 35.41 -16.19 16.02
CA LYS A 364 35.51 -17.65 15.86
C LYS A 364 35.20 -18.44 17.13
N ALA A 365 35.49 -17.87 18.30
CA ALA A 365 35.31 -18.52 19.59
C ALA A 365 33.87 -18.44 20.14
N LEU A 366 33.00 -17.65 19.51
CA LEU A 366 31.63 -17.47 19.96
C LEU A 366 30.77 -18.71 19.67
N ARG A 367 29.75 -18.92 20.51
CA ARG A 367 28.74 -19.96 20.27
C ARG A 367 27.78 -19.49 19.19
N GLN A 368 27.14 -20.45 18.53
CA GLN A 368 26.19 -20.18 17.44
C GLN A 368 25.08 -19.20 17.86
N ASP A 369 24.51 -19.37 19.05
CA ASP A 369 23.48 -18.47 19.60
C ASP A 369 23.97 -17.02 19.75
N ASP A 370 25.24 -16.83 20.13
CA ASP A 370 25.84 -15.51 20.32
C ASP A 370 26.11 -14.83 18.96
N ILE A 371 26.53 -15.61 17.95
CA ILE A 371 26.67 -15.16 16.55
C ILE A 371 25.32 -14.77 15.96
N GLU A 372 24.26 -15.52 16.21
CA GLU A 372 22.91 -15.20 15.75
C GLU A 372 22.40 -13.91 16.38
N ARG A 373 22.66 -13.67 17.67
CA ARG A 373 22.33 -12.39 18.32
C ARG A 373 23.07 -11.21 17.69
N LEU A 374 24.37 -11.35 17.43
CA LEU A 374 25.16 -10.32 16.74
C LEU A 374 24.65 -10.09 15.32
N ALA A 375 24.38 -11.15 14.55
CA ALA A 375 23.83 -11.07 13.21
C ALA A 375 22.48 -10.33 13.18
N ASN A 376 21.59 -10.64 14.13
CA ASN A 376 20.29 -9.99 14.26
C ASN A 376 20.42 -8.50 14.58
N SER A 377 21.41 -8.10 15.39
CA SER A 377 21.65 -6.68 15.68
C SER A 377 22.08 -5.87 14.45
N MET A 378 22.57 -6.53 13.40
CA MET A 378 22.90 -5.92 12.11
C MET A 378 21.73 -5.95 11.10
N GLN A 379 20.54 -6.38 11.55
CA GLN A 379 19.26 -6.36 10.82
C GLN A 379 19.32 -6.99 9.42
N GLY A 380 20.20 -7.98 9.21
CA GLY A 380 20.32 -8.67 7.93
C GLY A 380 20.92 -7.87 6.77
N HIS A 381 21.63 -6.75 7.05
CA HIS A 381 22.34 -5.97 6.03
C HIS A 381 23.77 -6.54 5.79
N PRO A 382 24.07 -7.09 4.60
CA PRO A 382 25.39 -7.66 4.31
C PRO A 382 26.55 -6.67 4.44
N ALA A 383 26.36 -5.41 4.04
CA ALA A 383 27.39 -4.38 4.19
C ALA A 383 27.73 -4.10 5.65
N TYR A 384 26.72 -4.11 6.54
CA TYR A 384 26.94 -3.98 7.99
C TYR A 384 27.78 -5.15 8.50
N ILE A 385 27.40 -6.39 8.17
CA ILE A 385 28.14 -7.59 8.59
C ILE A 385 29.61 -7.53 8.14
N ARG A 386 29.86 -7.12 6.89
CA ARG A 386 31.23 -6.97 6.36
C ARG A 386 32.02 -5.88 7.08
N TRP A 387 31.41 -4.72 7.30
CA TRP A 387 32.03 -3.61 8.02
C TRP A 387 32.33 -3.98 9.48
N PHE A 388 31.40 -4.64 10.15
CA PHE A 388 31.53 -5.12 11.52
C PHE A 388 32.72 -6.09 11.66
N VAL A 389 32.81 -7.11 10.79
CA VAL A 389 33.95 -8.05 10.84
C VAL A 389 35.27 -7.34 10.54
N ALA A 390 35.29 -6.41 9.59
CA ALA A 390 36.47 -5.61 9.28
C ALA A 390 36.90 -4.71 10.45
N GLY A 391 35.94 -4.11 11.18
CA GLY A 391 36.21 -3.33 12.38
C GLY A 391 36.80 -4.19 13.50
N VAL A 392 36.23 -5.36 13.78
CA VAL A 392 36.79 -6.27 14.80
C VAL A 392 38.19 -6.72 14.41
N GLN A 393 38.42 -7.00 13.13
CA GLN A 393 39.75 -7.32 12.61
C GLN A 393 40.76 -6.16 12.79
N ALA A 394 40.31 -4.91 12.64
CA ALA A 394 41.12 -3.72 12.88
C ALA A 394 41.37 -3.43 14.38
N GLY A 395 40.83 -4.26 15.29
CA GLY A 395 41.09 -4.20 16.73
C GLY A 395 39.99 -3.51 17.55
N TYR A 396 38.89 -3.08 16.93
CA TYR A 396 37.74 -2.51 17.63
C TYR A 396 36.96 -3.59 18.40
N ARG A 397 36.29 -3.18 19.48
CA ARG A 397 35.44 -4.10 20.25
C ARG A 397 34.09 -4.31 19.55
N PRO A 398 33.54 -5.53 19.51
CA PRO A 398 32.22 -5.79 18.97
C PRO A 398 31.12 -4.85 19.49
N GLU A 399 31.11 -4.57 20.80
CA GLU A 399 30.10 -3.74 21.43
C GLU A 399 30.22 -2.26 21.01
N GLU A 400 31.44 -1.79 20.74
CA GLU A 400 31.70 -0.42 20.27
C GLU A 400 31.21 -0.23 18.83
N LEU A 401 31.39 -1.23 17.95
CA LEU A 401 30.94 -1.16 16.56
C LEU A 401 29.41 -1.24 16.44
N LEU A 402 28.76 -2.03 17.31
CA LEU A 402 27.30 -2.07 17.37
C LEU A 402 26.70 -0.80 17.99
N GLY A 403 27.39 -0.22 18.98
CA GLY A 403 26.96 1.03 19.61
C GLY A 403 27.24 2.27 18.75
N ASN A 404 28.32 2.27 17.97
CA ASN A 404 28.73 3.39 17.13
C ASN A 404 28.81 3.03 15.64
N ASN A 405 27.64 2.97 15.01
CA ASN A 405 27.44 2.73 13.59
C ASN A 405 27.35 4.02 12.73
N GLU A 406 27.83 5.16 13.22
CA GLU A 406 27.67 6.48 12.56
C GLU A 406 28.19 6.49 11.11
N LEU A 407 29.41 6.00 10.90
CA LEU A 407 30.01 5.86 9.56
C LEU A 407 29.18 5.01 8.59
N LEU A 408 28.54 3.95 9.10
CA LEU A 408 27.67 3.10 8.29
C LEU A 408 26.36 3.81 7.96
N LEU A 409 25.77 4.49 8.94
CA LEU A 409 24.55 5.28 8.77
C LEU A 409 24.77 6.39 7.73
N ASP A 410 25.89 7.11 7.81
CA ASP A 410 26.29 8.12 6.84
C ASP A 410 26.41 7.54 5.43
N TYR A 411 27.16 6.45 5.27
CA TYR A 411 27.30 5.79 3.97
C TYR A 411 25.96 5.32 3.41
N CYS A 412 25.07 4.85 4.28
CA CYS A 412 23.76 4.35 3.89
C CYS A 412 22.71 5.45 3.69
N MET A 413 22.78 6.64 4.29
CA MET A 413 21.63 7.57 4.29
C MET A 413 21.95 8.99 3.79
N SER A 414 23.19 9.47 3.94
CA SER A 414 23.56 10.87 3.66
C SER A 414 23.18 11.34 2.26
N ASN A 415 23.66 10.64 1.24
CA ASN A 415 23.37 10.98 -0.15
C ASN A 415 21.86 11.06 -0.39
N VAL A 416 21.08 10.10 0.12
CA VAL A 416 19.63 10.08 -0.10
C VAL A 416 18.94 11.22 0.63
N TYR A 417 19.33 11.50 1.87
CA TYR A 417 18.77 12.61 2.64
C TYR A 417 18.98 13.97 1.95
N GLU A 418 20.14 14.18 1.33
CA GLU A 418 20.46 15.41 0.60
C GLU A 418 19.59 15.62 -0.64
N TYR A 419 19.15 14.54 -1.29
CA TYR A 419 18.24 14.60 -2.45
C TYR A 419 16.76 14.72 -2.08
N LEU A 420 16.39 14.55 -0.80
CA LEU A 420 15.00 14.67 -0.37
C LEU A 420 14.46 16.09 -0.55
N SER A 421 13.21 16.17 -1.01
CA SER A 421 12.46 17.43 -1.05
C SER A 421 12.37 18.08 0.35
N ASP A 422 12.19 19.40 0.39
CA ASP A 422 12.01 20.12 1.65
C ASP A 422 10.77 19.62 2.42
N ASN A 423 9.71 19.26 1.70
CA ASN A 423 8.50 18.70 2.28
C ASN A 423 8.75 17.31 2.89
N ALA A 424 9.46 16.42 2.18
CA ALA A 424 9.82 15.11 2.71
C ALA A 424 10.69 15.23 3.97
N ARG A 425 11.67 16.17 3.98
CA ARG A 425 12.48 16.45 5.17
C ARG A 425 11.67 17.02 6.32
N ALA A 426 10.67 17.87 6.07
CA ALA A 426 9.75 18.34 7.11
C ALA A 426 8.91 17.19 7.69
N THR A 427 8.35 16.33 6.84
CA THR A 427 7.63 15.12 7.29
C THR A 427 8.51 14.22 8.15
N LEU A 428 9.77 14.00 7.78
CA LEU A 428 10.72 13.24 8.61
C LEU A 428 10.95 13.87 9.99
N ARG A 429 11.08 15.21 10.06
CA ARG A 429 11.22 15.90 11.35
C ARG A 429 9.97 15.68 12.21
N SER A 430 8.76 15.73 11.63
CA SER A 430 7.53 15.48 12.38
C SER A 430 7.49 14.07 12.98
N MET A 431 7.88 13.04 12.21
CA MET A 431 7.97 11.64 12.67
C MET A 431 9.12 11.41 13.67
N GLN A 432 10.23 12.14 13.55
CA GLN A 432 11.35 12.08 14.49
C GLN A 432 10.94 12.60 15.87
N VAL A 433 10.17 13.69 15.90
CA VAL A 433 9.69 14.31 17.15
C VAL A 433 8.56 13.50 17.77
N LEU A 434 7.57 13.10 16.97
CA LEU A 434 6.40 12.35 17.40
C LEU A 434 6.55 10.89 17.00
N GLN A 435 7.15 10.10 17.89
CA GLN A 435 7.45 8.69 17.63
C GLN A 435 6.19 7.82 17.52
N GLY A 436 6.32 6.75 16.74
CA GLY A 436 5.29 5.75 16.51
C GLY A 436 4.59 5.91 15.15
N PRO A 437 3.73 4.94 14.79
CA PRO A 437 3.00 4.94 13.53
C PRO A 437 1.98 6.08 13.47
N LYS A 438 1.96 6.81 12.36
CA LYS A 438 1.06 7.96 12.11
C LYS A 438 0.36 7.86 10.76
N ASN A 439 -0.92 8.21 10.71
CA ASN A 439 -1.67 8.18 9.46
C ASN A 439 -1.37 9.40 8.59
N GLN A 440 -1.70 9.32 7.29
CA GLN A 440 -1.48 10.42 6.34
C GLN A 440 -2.16 11.72 6.79
N ALA A 441 -3.38 11.64 7.30
CA ALA A 441 -4.14 12.79 7.81
C ALA A 441 -3.45 13.48 9.01
N GLU A 442 -2.89 12.71 9.96
CA GLU A 442 -2.15 13.28 11.09
C GLU A 442 -0.88 14.00 10.60
N LEU A 443 -0.12 13.38 9.69
CA LEU A 443 1.12 13.95 9.17
C LEU A 443 0.86 15.19 8.31
N ALA A 444 -0.26 15.22 7.57
CA ALA A 444 -0.69 16.41 6.83
C ALA A 444 -0.92 17.58 7.79
N TYR A 445 -1.70 17.37 8.84
CA TYR A 445 -1.99 18.40 9.84
C TYR A 445 -0.72 18.89 10.56
N LEU A 446 0.14 17.96 10.97
CA LEU A 446 1.38 18.29 11.68
C LEU A 446 2.31 19.16 10.85
N ASN A 447 2.36 18.95 9.53
CA ASN A 447 3.23 19.68 8.61
C ASN A 447 2.55 20.87 7.94
N ASP A 448 1.23 21.05 8.12
CA ASP A 448 0.42 22.04 7.40
C ASP A 448 0.45 21.82 5.87
N PHE A 449 0.27 20.56 5.48
CA PHE A 449 0.29 20.11 4.08
C PHE A 449 -1.11 19.76 3.58
N THR A 450 -1.33 19.97 2.29
CA THR A 450 -2.45 19.39 1.55
C THR A 450 -2.29 17.88 1.38
N ALA A 451 -3.38 17.19 1.04
CA ALA A 451 -3.42 15.76 0.80
C ALA A 451 -2.44 15.35 -0.32
N ASP A 452 -2.34 16.14 -1.38
CA ASP A 452 -1.45 15.87 -2.51
C ASP A 452 0.03 16.08 -2.11
N GLU A 453 0.33 17.10 -1.30
CA GLU A 453 1.69 17.37 -0.82
C GLU A 453 2.19 16.25 0.11
N ILE A 454 1.39 15.86 1.12
CA ILE A 454 1.78 14.80 2.03
C ILE A 454 1.90 13.46 1.31
N GLN A 455 1.02 13.17 0.34
CA GLN A 455 1.08 11.94 -0.44
C GLN A 455 2.38 11.85 -1.24
N ARG A 456 2.79 12.94 -1.90
CA ARG A 456 4.06 13.00 -2.63
C ARG A 456 5.25 12.80 -1.69
N SER A 457 5.25 13.47 -0.55
CA SER A 457 6.31 13.31 0.45
C SER A 457 6.38 11.89 1.00
N LEU A 458 5.25 11.26 1.33
CA LEU A 458 5.23 9.88 1.80
C LEU A 458 5.70 8.90 0.74
N LEU A 459 5.28 9.06 -0.53
CA LEU A 459 5.77 8.22 -1.63
C LEU A 459 7.29 8.34 -1.78
N GLU A 460 7.83 9.56 -1.74
CA GLU A 460 9.28 9.80 -1.76
C GLU A 460 9.98 9.09 -0.59
N LEU A 461 9.46 9.23 0.63
CA LEU A 461 10.05 8.61 1.83
C LEU A 461 9.98 7.08 1.84
N ILE A 462 8.92 6.49 1.30
CA ILE A 462 8.79 5.04 1.14
C ILE A 462 9.79 4.54 0.09
N THR A 463 9.89 5.21 -1.06
CA THR A 463 10.83 4.80 -2.11
C THR A 463 12.30 4.94 -1.71
N THR A 464 12.59 5.86 -0.77
CA THR A 464 13.93 6.04 -0.20
C THR A 464 14.18 5.17 1.05
N ASN A 465 13.20 4.33 1.44
CA ASN A 465 13.20 3.48 2.63
C ASN A 465 13.45 4.21 3.95
N PHE A 466 13.16 5.52 3.97
CA PHE A 466 13.16 6.30 5.20
C PHE A 466 11.98 5.91 6.10
N THR A 467 10.85 5.59 5.49
CA THR A 467 9.60 5.26 6.16
C THR A 467 9.08 3.91 5.73
N ALA A 468 8.54 3.15 6.69
CA ALA A 468 7.82 1.91 6.45
C ALA A 468 6.30 2.15 6.55
N MET A 469 5.56 1.44 5.71
CA MET A 469 4.10 1.41 5.75
C MET A 469 3.64 0.23 6.62
N THR A 470 2.70 0.49 7.52
CA THR A 470 2.03 -0.52 8.35
C THR A 470 0.52 -0.39 8.18
N SER A 471 -0.19 -1.51 8.25
CA SER A 471 -1.65 -1.51 8.21
C SER A 471 -2.21 -1.70 9.60
N GLN A 472 -3.19 -0.88 9.96
CA GLN A 472 -3.93 -0.96 11.23
C GLN A 472 -5.43 -1.09 10.93
N THR A 473 -6.12 -1.96 11.65
CA THR A 473 -7.57 -2.12 11.49
C THR A 473 -8.31 -1.07 12.32
N SER A 474 -9.23 -0.34 11.70
CA SER A 474 -9.96 0.78 12.30
C SER A 474 -11.46 0.70 11.98
N GLY A 475 -12.22 0.06 12.88
CA GLY A 475 -13.65 -0.17 12.64
C GLY A 475 -13.86 -1.03 11.38
N TYR A 476 -14.51 -0.44 10.36
CA TYR A 476 -14.81 -1.10 9.08
C TYR A 476 -13.71 -0.94 8.00
N SER A 477 -12.65 -0.15 8.24
CA SER A 477 -11.56 0.06 7.27
C SER A 477 -10.19 -0.45 7.75
N LEU A 478 -9.33 -0.74 6.78
CA LEU A 478 -7.89 -0.88 6.97
C LEU A 478 -7.26 0.50 6.77
N ASP A 479 -6.73 1.06 7.85
CA ASP A 479 -6.01 2.32 7.80
C ASP A 479 -4.52 2.07 7.58
N THR A 480 -3.89 2.99 6.86
CA THR A 480 -2.46 2.94 6.55
C THR A 480 -1.73 3.94 7.44
N ALA A 481 -0.75 3.44 8.19
CA ALA A 481 0.10 4.23 9.06
C ALA A 481 1.57 4.15 8.60
N TYR A 482 2.31 5.22 8.84
CA TYR A 482 3.69 5.39 8.43
C TYR A 482 4.58 5.60 9.65
N GLU A 483 5.73 4.94 9.67
CA GLU A 483 6.73 5.07 10.72
C GLU A 483 8.13 5.14 10.13
N LEU A 484 9.05 5.83 10.80
CA LEU A 484 10.48 5.80 10.47
C LEU A 484 11.04 4.39 10.59
N SER A 485 11.85 3.97 9.62
CA SER A 485 12.67 2.77 9.77
C SER A 485 13.74 2.99 10.86
N ASP A 486 14.22 1.91 11.49
CA ASP A 486 15.21 2.01 12.57
C ASP A 486 16.50 2.71 12.15
N PHE A 487 16.99 2.41 10.94
CA PHE A 487 18.16 3.06 10.34
C PHE A 487 17.94 4.57 10.17
N SER A 488 16.76 4.96 9.71
CA SER A 488 16.39 6.37 9.51
C SER A 488 16.30 7.13 10.82
N ARG A 489 15.68 6.51 11.84
CA ARG A 489 15.57 7.09 13.18
C ARG A 489 16.96 7.36 13.75
N GLN A 490 17.85 6.38 13.73
CA GLN A 490 19.23 6.53 14.25
C GLN A 490 20.04 7.57 13.46
N TYR A 491 19.91 7.58 12.12
CA TYR A 491 20.60 8.56 11.27
C TYR A 491 20.14 9.99 11.59
N LEU A 492 18.82 10.23 11.65
CA LEU A 492 18.27 11.54 11.96
C LEU A 492 18.65 12.01 13.37
N GLU A 493 18.64 11.13 14.37
CA GLU A 493 19.03 11.49 15.74
C GLU A 493 20.49 11.94 15.85
N LYS A 494 21.41 11.34 15.07
CA LYS A 494 22.84 11.65 15.09
C LYS A 494 23.19 12.88 14.24
N HIS A 495 22.69 12.95 13.00
CA HIS A 495 23.13 13.97 12.03
C HIS A 495 22.18 15.15 11.89
N HIS A 496 20.88 14.94 12.15
CA HIS A 496 19.84 15.96 11.98
C HIS A 496 18.89 16.02 13.19
N PRO A 497 19.40 16.21 14.42
CA PRO A 497 18.56 16.25 15.61
C PRO A 497 17.58 17.43 15.53
N ALA A 498 16.29 17.16 15.70
CA ALA A 498 15.27 18.21 15.74
C ALA A 498 15.60 19.24 16.85
N GLU A 499 15.62 20.53 16.50
CA GLU A 499 15.82 21.63 17.43
C GLU A 499 14.69 21.71 18.47
N ALA A 500 14.98 22.28 19.65
CA ALA A 500 13.98 22.40 20.73
C ALA A 500 12.74 23.23 20.32
N SER A 501 12.93 24.27 19.50
CA SER A 501 11.86 25.08 18.91
C SER A 501 10.91 24.23 18.04
N VAL A 502 11.48 23.44 17.14
CA VAL A 502 10.75 22.53 16.23
C VAL A 502 10.04 21.44 17.00
N ARG A 503 10.68 20.86 18.03
CA ARG A 503 10.03 19.87 18.92
C ARG A 503 8.78 20.44 19.57
N ASN A 504 8.89 21.63 20.17
CA ASN A 504 7.77 22.29 20.83
C ASN A 504 6.62 22.58 19.86
N LEU A 505 6.93 23.00 18.63
CA LEU A 505 5.92 23.24 17.59
C LEU A 505 5.11 21.97 17.29
N PHE A 506 5.76 20.82 17.06
CA PHE A 506 5.04 19.58 16.75
C PHE A 506 4.29 19.02 17.95
N PHE A 507 4.81 19.15 19.18
CA PHE A 507 4.03 18.79 20.38
C PHE A 507 2.78 19.65 20.53
N GLN A 508 2.89 20.96 20.29
CA GLN A 508 1.74 21.87 20.32
C GLN A 508 0.71 21.48 19.25
N ARG A 509 1.12 21.32 17.99
CA ARG A 509 0.21 20.90 16.90
C ARG A 509 -0.45 19.55 17.21
N ASN A 510 0.28 18.59 17.78
CA ASN A 510 -0.29 17.30 18.16
C ASN A 510 -1.35 17.42 19.28
N GLU A 511 -1.13 18.28 20.28
CA GLU A 511 -2.14 18.58 21.30
C GLU A 511 -3.35 19.31 20.71
N GLU A 512 -3.15 20.26 19.80
CA GLU A 512 -4.25 20.96 19.08
C GLU A 512 -5.09 19.96 18.28
N LEU A 513 -4.46 19.05 17.54
CA LEU A 513 -5.15 17.99 16.80
C LEU A 513 -5.96 17.06 17.73
N ARG A 514 -5.38 16.69 18.89
CA ARG A 514 -6.08 15.86 19.87
C ARG A 514 -7.29 16.57 20.46
N ASN A 515 -7.14 17.85 20.80
CA ASN A 515 -8.23 18.66 21.35
C ASN A 515 -9.36 18.83 20.34
N LEU A 516 -9.04 19.06 19.06
CA LEU A 516 -10.00 19.09 17.97
C LEU A 516 -10.78 17.75 17.88
N GLY A 517 -10.08 16.61 17.90
CA GLY A 517 -10.72 15.29 17.88
C GLY A 517 -11.67 15.06 19.07
N ILE A 518 -11.30 15.52 20.27
CA ILE A 518 -12.14 15.45 21.47
C ILE A 518 -13.39 16.33 21.32
N GLU A 519 -13.24 17.55 20.80
CA GLU A 519 -14.35 18.47 20.58
C GLU A 519 -15.37 17.90 19.61
N VAL A 520 -14.90 17.39 18.45
CA VAL A 520 -15.78 16.76 17.45
C VAL A 520 -16.45 15.50 18.02
N SER A 521 -15.71 14.70 18.80
CA SER A 521 -16.27 13.49 19.43
C SER A 521 -17.35 13.81 20.46
N ALA A 522 -17.23 14.94 21.17
CA ALA A 522 -18.22 15.39 22.15
C ALA A 522 -19.55 15.78 21.49
N GLU A 523 -19.52 16.41 20.32
CA GLU A 523 -20.73 16.80 19.56
C GLU A 523 -21.60 15.56 19.24
N ILE A 524 -20.99 14.45 18.82
CA ILE A 524 -21.69 13.19 18.55
C ILE A 524 -22.47 12.70 19.77
N THR A 525 -21.90 12.79 20.97
CA THR A 525 -22.56 12.28 22.18
C THR A 525 -23.83 13.04 22.53
N THR A 526 -23.95 14.29 22.09
CA THR A 526 -25.13 15.12 22.33
C THR A 526 -26.23 14.91 21.30
N SER A 527 -25.88 14.66 20.03
CA SER A 527 -26.85 14.48 18.95
C SER A 527 -26.27 13.59 17.84
N PRO A 528 -26.31 12.25 17.99
CA PRO A 528 -25.62 11.33 17.08
C PRO A 528 -26.10 11.38 15.62
N LEU A 529 -27.39 11.69 15.40
CA LEU A 529 -28.02 11.74 14.07
C LEU A 529 -28.15 13.16 13.51
N ALA A 530 -27.65 14.17 14.21
CA ALA A 530 -27.69 15.53 13.69
C ALA A 530 -26.84 15.61 12.40
N PRO A 531 -27.32 16.28 11.32
CA PRO A 531 -26.53 16.45 10.10
C PRO A 531 -25.15 17.05 10.34
N THR A 532 -25.03 17.88 11.38
CA THR A 532 -23.80 18.57 11.81
C THR A 532 -22.80 17.71 12.57
N SER A 533 -23.22 16.55 13.08
CA SER A 533 -22.34 15.66 13.84
C SER A 533 -21.44 14.88 12.89
N VAL A 534 -20.14 14.81 13.20
CA VAL A 534 -19.14 14.10 12.39
C VAL A 534 -18.55 12.97 13.22
N TYR A 535 -18.76 11.72 12.80
CA TYR A 535 -18.30 10.55 13.56
C TYR A 535 -16.77 10.39 13.53
N VAL A 536 -16.12 10.12 14.66
CA VAL A 536 -14.65 9.92 14.72
C VAL A 536 -14.34 8.51 15.19
N ARG A 537 -13.58 7.71 14.41
CA ARG A 537 -13.29 6.31 14.74
C ARG A 537 -12.02 6.17 15.59
N ASN A 538 -10.99 6.93 15.24
CA ASN A 538 -9.67 6.91 15.89
C ASN A 538 -8.95 8.26 15.73
N ALA A 539 -7.73 8.37 16.26
CA ALA A 539 -6.92 9.58 16.16
C ALA A 539 -6.53 9.98 14.73
N GLY A 540 -6.48 9.02 13.80
CA GLY A 540 -6.22 9.24 12.38
C GLY A 540 -7.33 10.05 11.68
N ASP A 541 -8.56 9.98 12.18
CA ASP A 541 -9.69 10.72 11.60
C ASP A 541 -9.71 12.19 12.04
N TYR A 542 -8.98 12.59 13.09
CA TYR A 542 -9.15 13.92 13.72
C TYR A 542 -8.97 15.09 12.74
N HIS A 543 -7.97 15.01 11.86
CA HIS A 543 -7.74 16.07 10.88
C HIS A 543 -8.86 16.12 9.83
N ALA A 544 -9.22 14.97 9.26
CA ALA A 544 -10.29 14.87 8.28
C ALA A 544 -11.64 15.32 8.89
N ALA A 545 -11.95 14.89 10.11
CA ALA A 545 -13.14 15.29 10.85
C ALA A 545 -13.20 16.82 11.05
N GLY A 546 -12.07 17.46 11.36
CA GLY A 546 -11.96 18.91 11.43
C GLY A 546 -12.26 19.63 10.11
N LEU A 547 -11.77 19.09 8.98
CA LEU A 547 -12.09 19.61 7.65
C LEU A 547 -13.59 19.48 7.34
N LEU A 548 -14.19 18.34 7.69
CA LEU A 548 -15.61 18.09 7.48
C LEU A 548 -16.50 18.97 8.35
N ARG A 549 -16.13 19.20 9.62
CA ARG A 549 -16.81 20.16 10.50
C ARG A 549 -16.82 21.56 9.89
N ARG A 550 -15.69 22.00 9.33
CA ARG A 550 -15.59 23.28 8.59
C ARG A 550 -16.44 23.29 7.32
N ALA A 551 -16.46 22.19 6.57
CA ALA A 551 -17.31 22.07 5.38
C ALA A 551 -18.80 22.25 5.74
N ILE A 552 -19.24 21.70 6.87
CA ILE A 552 -20.61 21.87 7.36
C ILE A 552 -20.89 23.32 7.80
N THR A 553 -19.95 23.99 8.47
CA THR A 553 -20.17 25.40 8.87
C THR A 553 -20.21 26.35 7.68
N ASP A 554 -19.42 26.08 6.65
CA ASP A 554 -19.26 26.99 5.51
C ASP A 554 -20.29 26.75 4.39
N ILE A 555 -21.10 25.69 4.50
CA ILE A 555 -22.08 25.25 3.49
C ILE A 555 -23.04 26.36 3.02
N SER A 556 -23.40 27.28 3.93
CA SER A 556 -24.34 28.37 3.67
C SER A 556 -23.71 29.57 2.98
N ASN A 557 -22.38 29.67 3.00
CA ASN A 557 -21.62 30.77 2.41
C ASN A 557 -21.01 30.38 1.06
N ASP A 558 -20.38 29.20 0.98
CA ASP A 558 -19.64 28.76 -0.20
C ASP A 558 -19.67 27.23 -0.33
N THR A 559 -20.60 26.73 -1.14
CA THR A 559 -20.79 25.30 -1.39
C THR A 559 -19.56 24.67 -2.08
N ASP A 560 -18.90 25.40 -3.00
CA ASP A 560 -17.74 24.89 -3.72
C ASP A 560 -16.54 24.72 -2.77
N ALA A 561 -16.34 25.66 -1.85
CA ALA A 561 -15.33 25.53 -0.80
C ALA A 561 -15.61 24.35 0.14
N ALA A 562 -16.88 24.13 0.51
CA ALA A 562 -17.26 22.98 1.33
C ALA A 562 -16.98 21.64 0.62
N LEU A 563 -17.31 21.53 -0.68
CA LEU A 563 -16.99 20.34 -1.48
C LEU A 563 -15.48 20.11 -1.64
N ALA A 564 -14.69 21.18 -1.75
CA ALA A 564 -13.24 21.09 -1.77
C ALA A 564 -12.68 20.51 -0.45
N LEU A 565 -13.22 20.94 0.70
CA LEU A 565 -12.86 20.38 2.01
C LEU A 565 -13.26 18.90 2.15
N CYS A 566 -14.43 18.50 1.63
CA CYS A 566 -14.82 17.08 1.57
C CYS A 566 -13.84 16.27 0.71
N THR A 567 -13.48 16.77 -0.46
CA THR A 567 -12.53 16.12 -1.37
C THR A 567 -11.16 15.95 -0.71
N GLU A 568 -10.70 16.98 0.00
CA GLU A 568 -9.44 16.95 0.75
C GLU A 568 -9.47 15.89 1.86
N ALA A 569 -10.55 15.85 2.66
CA ALA A 569 -10.73 14.85 3.70
C ALA A 569 -10.76 13.41 3.14
N GLN A 570 -11.41 13.20 1.99
CA GLN A 570 -11.48 11.89 1.33
C GLN A 570 -10.10 11.43 0.82
N LYS A 571 -9.26 12.35 0.31
CA LYS A 571 -7.88 12.02 -0.09
C LYS A 571 -7.00 11.66 1.11
N LEU A 572 -7.15 12.39 2.23
CA LEU A 572 -6.39 12.15 3.46
C LEU A 572 -6.79 10.85 4.17
N ALA A 573 -8.08 10.51 4.12
CA ALA A 573 -8.64 9.31 4.75
C ALA A 573 -9.64 8.60 3.83
N PRO A 574 -9.18 7.80 2.84
CA PRO A 574 -10.07 7.18 1.84
C PRO A 574 -11.10 6.19 2.39
N GLY A 575 -10.79 5.57 3.55
CA GLY A 575 -11.69 4.65 4.24
C GLY A 575 -12.68 5.35 5.19
N TYR A 576 -12.64 6.68 5.30
CA TYR A 576 -13.45 7.43 6.25
C TYR A 576 -14.79 7.84 5.65
N PHE A 577 -15.86 7.10 6.01
CA PHE A 577 -17.19 7.24 5.43
C PHE A 577 -17.82 8.64 5.59
N GLU A 578 -17.44 9.38 6.65
CA GLU A 578 -17.94 10.73 6.92
C GLU A 578 -17.60 11.71 5.79
N GLY A 579 -16.47 11.52 5.10
CA GLY A 579 -16.10 12.35 3.96
C GLY A 579 -17.14 12.31 2.84
N TRP A 580 -17.80 11.16 2.66
CA TRP A 580 -18.84 10.95 1.67
C TRP A 580 -20.24 11.32 2.21
N ARG A 581 -20.52 11.04 3.48
CA ARG A 581 -21.79 11.44 4.12
C ARG A 581 -21.96 12.97 4.12
N VAL A 582 -20.90 13.70 4.48
CA VAL A 582 -20.92 15.17 4.51
C VAL A 582 -20.98 15.74 3.10
N GLU A 583 -20.29 15.15 2.12
CA GLU A 583 -20.47 15.53 0.72
C GLU A 583 -21.94 15.34 0.27
N GLY A 584 -22.57 14.23 0.64
CA GLY A 584 -23.99 13.98 0.39
C GLY A 584 -24.89 15.08 0.96
N LEU A 585 -24.61 15.51 2.18
CA LEU A 585 -25.33 16.63 2.82
C LEU A 585 -25.11 17.95 2.06
N VAL A 586 -23.85 18.26 1.72
CA VAL A 586 -23.49 19.48 0.98
C VAL A 586 -24.21 19.54 -0.36
N ARG A 587 -24.18 18.45 -1.12
CA ARG A 587 -24.84 18.36 -2.43
C ARG A 587 -26.37 18.38 -2.33
N SER A 588 -26.94 17.74 -1.31
CA SER A 588 -28.38 17.76 -1.06
C SER A 588 -28.88 19.19 -0.82
N LEU A 589 -28.17 19.96 0.00
CA LEU A 589 -28.47 21.38 0.24
C LEU A 589 -28.22 22.26 -1.00
N ALA A 590 -27.28 21.87 -1.86
CA ALA A 590 -27.04 22.50 -3.15
C ALA A 590 -28.03 22.09 -4.26
N GLN A 591 -29.02 21.24 -3.94
CA GLN A 591 -29.98 20.66 -4.89
C GLN A 591 -29.37 19.79 -6.00
N ASP A 592 -28.13 19.30 -5.82
CA ASP A 592 -27.52 18.27 -6.68
C ASP A 592 -27.90 16.88 -6.16
N LEU A 593 -29.13 16.46 -6.49
CA LEU A 593 -29.68 15.17 -6.07
C LEU A 593 -28.81 13.99 -6.55
N SER A 594 -28.37 14.02 -7.81
CA SER A 594 -27.57 12.93 -8.37
C SER A 594 -26.25 12.72 -7.64
N GLY A 595 -25.52 13.81 -7.38
CA GLY A 595 -24.26 13.72 -6.65
C GLY A 595 -24.46 13.38 -5.18
N ALA A 596 -25.55 13.86 -4.55
CA ALA A 596 -25.87 13.54 -3.17
C ALA A 596 -26.12 12.03 -2.97
N LEU A 597 -26.94 11.42 -3.83
CA LEU A 597 -27.22 9.98 -3.76
C LEU A 597 -25.95 9.15 -3.98
N ALA A 598 -25.12 9.51 -4.96
CA ALA A 598 -23.86 8.81 -5.22
C ALA A 598 -22.90 8.89 -4.00
N ALA A 599 -22.82 10.05 -3.35
CA ALA A 599 -22.00 10.23 -2.16
C ALA A 599 -22.53 9.41 -0.96
N TYR A 600 -23.85 9.41 -0.72
CA TYR A 600 -24.45 8.59 0.32
C TYR A 600 -24.31 7.09 0.07
N GLU A 601 -24.48 6.63 -1.17
CA GLU A 601 -24.22 5.24 -1.55
C GLU A 601 -22.79 4.84 -1.20
N ARG A 602 -21.81 5.68 -1.54
CA ARG A 602 -20.40 5.43 -1.21
C ARG A 602 -20.15 5.42 0.29
N ALA A 603 -20.83 6.28 1.06
CA ALA A 603 -20.75 6.26 2.52
C ALA A 603 -21.29 4.95 3.11
N VAL A 604 -22.41 4.42 2.60
CA VAL A 604 -22.99 3.13 3.04
C VAL A 604 -22.08 1.97 2.67
N GLU A 605 -21.44 1.97 1.49
CA GLU A 605 -20.47 0.94 1.12
C GLU A 605 -19.29 0.86 2.10
N LEU A 606 -18.84 2.01 2.62
CA LEU A 606 -17.74 2.08 3.59
C LEU A 606 -18.17 1.75 5.02
N ALA A 607 -19.44 1.97 5.38
CA ALA A 607 -19.98 1.75 6.71
C ALA A 607 -21.45 1.25 6.68
N PRO A 608 -21.68 -0.02 6.29
CA PRO A 608 -23.02 -0.53 5.96
C PRO A 608 -23.95 -0.69 7.17
N GLU A 609 -23.41 -0.75 8.38
CA GLU A 609 -24.16 -0.90 9.62
C GLU A 609 -24.17 0.39 10.46
N ASN A 610 -23.62 1.50 9.95
CA ASN A 610 -23.60 2.75 10.69
C ASN A 610 -24.97 3.43 10.62
N ALA A 611 -25.60 3.62 11.79
CA ALA A 611 -26.95 4.17 11.89
C ALA A 611 -27.07 5.58 11.29
N ALA A 612 -26.08 6.46 11.49
CA ALA A 612 -26.14 7.83 10.98
C ALA A 612 -26.12 7.85 9.44
N VAL A 613 -25.26 7.06 8.81
CA VAL A 613 -25.20 6.98 7.34
C VAL A 613 -26.49 6.42 6.76
N LEU A 614 -26.98 5.31 7.32
CA LEU A 614 -28.24 4.69 6.89
C LEU A 614 -29.44 5.64 7.06
N PHE A 615 -29.48 6.38 8.18
CA PHE A 615 -30.49 7.37 8.46
C PHE A 615 -30.47 8.52 7.45
N HIS A 616 -29.32 9.18 7.26
CA HIS A 616 -29.23 10.32 6.34
C HIS A 616 -29.46 9.92 4.88
N PHE A 617 -29.01 8.73 4.47
CA PHE A 617 -29.30 8.26 3.12
C PHE A 617 -30.78 7.93 2.93
N GLY A 618 -31.39 7.24 3.91
CA GLY A 618 -32.82 6.95 3.91
C GLY A 618 -33.67 8.22 3.90
N ASP A 619 -33.32 9.21 4.72
CA ASP A 619 -33.96 10.53 4.75
C ASP A 619 -33.88 11.25 3.39
N SER A 620 -32.70 11.26 2.77
CA SER A 620 -32.50 11.86 1.45
C SER A 620 -33.32 11.16 0.35
N LEU A 621 -33.36 9.82 0.37
CA LEU A 621 -34.18 9.04 -0.57
C LEU A 621 -35.67 9.31 -0.38
N LEU A 622 -36.13 9.43 0.85
CA LEU A 622 -37.54 9.64 1.17
C LEU A 622 -38.00 11.06 0.84
N ASN A 623 -37.27 12.07 1.33
CA ASN A 623 -37.69 13.46 1.31
C ASN A 623 -37.22 14.24 0.08
N VAL A 624 -36.19 13.76 -0.63
CA VAL A 624 -35.64 14.44 -1.82
C VAL A 624 -35.83 13.61 -3.09
N ALA A 625 -35.45 12.33 -3.09
CA ALA A 625 -35.56 11.48 -4.28
C ALA A 625 -36.97 10.93 -4.52
N GLY A 626 -37.78 10.80 -3.47
CA GLY A 626 -39.10 10.18 -3.55
C GLY A 626 -39.06 8.66 -3.75
N GLU A 627 -38.07 7.97 -3.18
CA GLU A 627 -37.90 6.51 -3.24
C GLU A 627 -38.22 5.83 -1.88
N PRO A 628 -39.50 5.80 -1.45
CA PRO A 628 -39.86 5.38 -0.09
C PRO A 628 -39.58 3.90 0.22
N HIS A 629 -39.62 3.01 -0.78
CA HIS A 629 -39.29 1.60 -0.57
C HIS A 629 -37.84 1.39 -0.15
N ARG A 630 -36.90 2.00 -0.89
CA ARG A 630 -35.46 1.90 -0.62
C ARG A 630 -35.10 2.64 0.66
N ALA A 631 -35.73 3.79 0.90
CA ALA A 631 -35.58 4.53 2.15
C ALA A 631 -35.99 3.69 3.37
N LEU A 632 -37.13 2.99 3.31
CA LEU A 632 -37.61 2.16 4.42
C LEU A 632 -36.61 1.06 4.80
N GLU A 633 -36.01 0.38 3.82
CA GLU A 633 -35.01 -0.67 4.09
C GLU A 633 -33.79 -0.12 4.84
N LEU A 634 -33.29 1.05 4.44
CA LEU A 634 -32.15 1.71 5.07
C LEU A 634 -32.49 2.22 6.47
N LEU A 635 -33.65 2.84 6.65
CA LEU A 635 -34.12 3.34 7.95
C LEU A 635 -34.36 2.21 8.95
N GLN A 636 -34.90 1.07 8.51
CA GLN A 636 -35.01 -0.14 9.33
C GLN A 636 -33.62 -0.74 9.64
N GLY A 637 -32.65 -0.61 8.74
CA GLY A 637 -31.24 -0.87 9.02
C GLY A 637 -30.69 0.01 10.15
N ALA A 638 -30.93 1.33 10.06
CA ALA A 638 -30.51 2.30 11.07
C ALA A 638 -31.12 2.00 12.44
N SER A 639 -32.42 1.67 12.49
CA SER A 639 -33.11 1.29 13.73
C SER A 639 -32.58 0.01 14.37
N ARG A 640 -32.01 -0.92 13.60
CA ARG A 640 -31.36 -2.13 14.13
C ARG A 640 -29.98 -1.82 14.71
N ALA A 641 -29.27 -0.86 14.11
CA ALA A 641 -27.94 -0.44 14.54
C ALA A 641 -27.95 0.48 15.77
N THR A 642 -29.01 1.29 15.94
CA THR A 642 -29.22 2.14 17.12
C THR A 642 -30.65 1.96 17.61
N SER A 643 -30.80 1.25 18.73
CA SER A 643 -32.10 0.95 19.29
C SER A 643 -32.79 2.21 19.84
N ALA A 644 -34.04 2.43 19.44
CA ALA A 644 -34.97 3.40 20.03
C ALA A 644 -34.60 4.89 19.85
N ASP A 645 -34.31 5.30 18.60
CA ASP A 645 -34.21 6.72 18.24
C ASP A 645 -35.54 7.27 17.70
N SER A 646 -35.95 8.46 18.19
CA SER A 646 -37.21 9.10 17.81
C SER A 646 -37.19 9.63 16.37
N ASP A 647 -36.04 10.09 15.88
CA ASP A 647 -35.88 10.60 14.51
C ASP A 647 -36.02 9.45 13.50
N ILE A 648 -35.34 8.32 13.76
CA ILE A 648 -35.43 7.13 12.90
C ILE A 648 -36.87 6.60 12.88
N SER A 649 -37.51 6.47 14.04
CA SER A 649 -38.89 5.96 14.15
C SER A 649 -39.87 6.87 13.40
N GLY A 650 -39.70 8.19 13.49
CA GLY A 650 -40.50 9.17 12.77
C GLY A 650 -40.35 9.03 11.25
N GLN A 651 -39.12 8.88 10.75
CA GLN A 651 -38.88 8.68 9.31
C GLN A 651 -39.37 7.32 8.80
N ILE A 652 -39.30 6.25 9.61
CA ILE A 652 -39.91 4.94 9.28
C ILE A 652 -41.43 5.08 9.13
N ALA A 653 -42.09 5.76 10.06
CA ALA A 653 -43.52 6.01 9.97
C ALA A 653 -43.88 6.83 8.72
N TRP A 654 -43.07 7.85 8.41
CA TRP A 654 -43.25 8.65 7.21
C TRP A 654 -43.06 7.83 5.92
N ALA A 655 -42.09 6.92 5.90
CA ALA A 655 -41.88 6.01 4.77
C ALA A 655 -43.08 5.08 4.55
N HIS A 656 -43.61 4.46 5.62
CA HIS A 656 -44.83 3.64 5.52
C HIS A 656 -46.03 4.45 5.01
N PHE A 657 -46.17 5.70 5.46
CA PHE A 657 -47.24 6.57 5.01
C PHE A 657 -47.14 6.89 3.52
N CYS A 658 -45.93 7.20 3.02
CA CYS A 658 -45.68 7.41 1.59
C CYS A 658 -45.96 6.16 0.74
N LEU A 659 -45.78 4.97 1.32
CA LEU A 659 -46.12 3.69 0.69
C LEU A 659 -47.61 3.32 0.79
N LYS A 660 -48.43 4.16 1.42
CA LYS A 660 -49.85 3.91 1.75
C LYS A 660 -50.06 2.68 2.64
N ASP A 661 -49.03 2.29 3.39
CA ASP A 661 -49.12 1.26 4.43
C ASP A 661 -49.57 1.92 5.74
N TYR A 662 -50.85 2.27 5.79
CA TYR A 662 -51.40 3.02 6.91
C TYR A 662 -51.43 2.22 8.19
N ASP A 663 -51.62 0.89 8.13
CA ASP A 663 -51.63 0.03 9.31
C ASP A 663 -50.28 0.10 10.04
N SER A 664 -49.17 -0.09 9.31
CA SER A 664 -47.83 0.04 9.89
C SER A 664 -47.54 1.48 10.34
N THR A 665 -48.01 2.48 9.60
CA THR A 665 -47.88 3.90 9.98
C THR A 665 -48.55 4.18 11.34
N ILE A 666 -49.77 3.68 11.54
CA ILE A 666 -50.55 3.86 12.78
C ILE A 666 -49.82 3.22 13.94
N VAL A 667 -49.30 2.00 13.77
CA VAL A 667 -48.57 1.28 14.83
C VAL A 667 -47.33 2.07 15.25
N VAL A 668 -46.42 2.36 14.30
CA VAL A 668 -45.13 3.02 14.61
C VAL A 668 -45.36 4.44 15.16
N SER A 669 -46.26 5.21 14.56
CA SER A 669 -46.56 6.57 15.00
C SER A 669 -47.24 6.61 16.37
N SER A 670 -48.12 5.65 16.67
CA SER A 670 -48.78 5.56 17.98
C SER A 670 -47.80 5.21 19.09
N GLU A 671 -46.86 4.30 18.84
CA GLU A 671 -45.80 3.97 19.78
C GLU A 671 -44.90 5.18 20.06
N LEU A 672 -44.51 5.92 19.01
CA LEU A 672 -43.70 7.14 19.15
C LEU A 672 -44.46 8.25 19.88
N ALA A 673 -45.75 8.44 19.58
CA ALA A 673 -46.59 9.44 20.23
C ALA A 673 -46.76 9.18 21.74
N LYS A 674 -46.81 7.90 22.15
CA LYS A 674 -46.95 7.47 23.55
C LYS A 674 -45.61 7.35 24.30
N SER A 675 -44.47 7.57 23.63
CA SER A 675 -43.15 7.36 24.21
C SER A 675 -42.80 8.43 25.24
N ASP A 676 -42.56 8.04 26.49
CA ASP A 676 -42.13 8.95 27.58
C ASP A 676 -40.73 9.54 27.38
N ILE A 677 -39.93 8.95 26.50
CA ILE A 677 -38.52 9.34 26.26
C ILE A 677 -38.42 10.28 25.05
N ALA A 678 -39.41 10.26 24.16
CA ALA A 678 -39.42 11.11 22.96
C ALA A 678 -39.61 12.58 23.31
N HIS A 679 -38.90 13.47 22.63
CA HIS A 679 -39.13 14.91 22.75
C HIS A 679 -40.54 15.27 22.27
N ILE A 680 -41.17 16.27 22.89
CA ILE A 680 -42.55 16.69 22.62
C ILE A 680 -42.80 17.03 21.14
N SER A 681 -41.78 17.49 20.41
CA SER A 681 -41.88 17.76 18.97
C SER A 681 -42.10 16.48 18.16
N HIS A 682 -41.42 15.38 18.49
CA HIS A 682 -41.60 14.09 17.82
C HIS A 682 -42.94 13.48 18.16
N GLN A 683 -43.36 13.57 19.43
CA GLN A 683 -44.70 13.14 19.84
C GLN A 683 -45.78 13.86 19.03
N ARG A 684 -45.70 15.20 18.92
CA ARG A 684 -46.62 16.04 18.13
C ARG A 684 -46.68 15.64 16.66
N ALA A 685 -45.51 15.45 16.03
CA ALA A 685 -45.42 15.03 14.64
C ALA A 685 -46.02 13.63 14.44
N ALA A 686 -45.68 12.68 15.31
CA ALA A 686 -46.17 11.31 15.28
C ALA A 686 -47.68 11.23 15.49
N THR A 687 -48.25 11.98 16.44
CA THR A 687 -49.70 12.04 16.64
C THR A 687 -50.40 12.55 15.39
N THR A 688 -49.89 13.62 14.78
CA THR A 688 -50.48 14.18 13.56
C THR A 688 -50.43 13.19 12.41
N LEU A 689 -49.30 12.52 12.21
CA LEU A 689 -49.13 11.49 11.18
C LEU A 689 -50.04 10.27 11.42
N ALA A 690 -50.16 9.81 12.67
CA ALA A 690 -51.06 8.72 13.04
C ALA A 690 -52.51 9.05 12.66
N LEU A 691 -53.00 10.25 13.00
CA LEU A 691 -54.38 10.63 12.70
C LEU A 691 -54.62 10.82 11.19
N ARG A 692 -53.62 11.30 10.44
CA ARG A 692 -53.69 11.31 8.96
C ARG A 692 -53.82 9.90 8.41
N ALA A 693 -53.01 8.96 8.90
CA ALA A 693 -53.06 7.56 8.49
C ALA A 693 -54.39 6.90 8.85
N VAL A 694 -54.92 7.13 10.06
CA VAL A 694 -56.26 6.65 10.48
C VAL A 694 -57.35 7.18 9.53
N ALA A 695 -57.36 8.49 9.25
CA ALA A 695 -58.36 9.07 8.37
C ALA A 695 -58.27 8.53 6.93
N ALA A 696 -57.05 8.38 6.40
CA ALA A 696 -56.81 7.81 5.07
C ALA A 696 -57.25 6.34 4.99
N ALA A 697 -56.87 5.53 5.98
CA ALA A 697 -57.26 4.12 6.07
C ALA A 697 -58.78 3.96 6.17
N ILE A 698 -59.47 4.75 7.02
CA ILE A 698 -60.93 4.73 7.11
C ILE A 698 -61.57 5.01 5.75
N ASN A 699 -61.10 6.04 5.03
CA ASN A 699 -61.63 6.36 3.71
C ASN A 699 -61.43 5.22 2.70
N GLU A 700 -60.27 4.56 2.70
CA GLU A 700 -60.03 3.38 1.86
C GLU A 700 -60.97 2.22 2.20
N LYS A 701 -61.20 1.94 3.48
CA LYS A 701 -62.12 0.89 3.94
C LYS A 701 -63.57 1.21 3.61
N ILE A 702 -64.00 2.46 3.77
CA ILE A 702 -65.34 2.93 3.35
C ILE A 702 -65.53 2.76 1.84
N ALA A 703 -64.51 3.08 1.04
CA ALA A 703 -64.59 2.98 -0.42
C ALA A 703 -64.79 1.54 -0.92
N ILE A 704 -64.32 0.54 -0.17
CA ILE A 704 -64.53 -0.89 -0.44
C ILE A 704 -65.70 -1.50 0.37
N GLU A 705 -66.48 -0.66 1.06
CA GLU A 705 -67.62 -1.03 1.90
C GLU A 705 -67.26 -1.97 3.09
N ASP A 706 -66.01 -1.95 3.55
CA ASP A 706 -65.54 -2.71 4.70
C ASP A 706 -65.69 -1.91 6.00
N TYR A 707 -66.94 -1.79 6.47
CA TYR A 707 -67.28 -0.97 7.63
C TYR A 707 -66.80 -1.56 8.96
N ASP A 708 -66.61 -2.88 9.06
CA ASP A 708 -66.10 -3.51 10.28
C ASP A 708 -64.63 -3.10 10.51
N GLU A 709 -63.81 -3.20 9.46
CA GLU A 709 -62.40 -2.80 9.53
C GLU A 709 -62.25 -1.27 9.68
N ALA A 710 -63.10 -0.48 9.02
CA ALA A 710 -63.10 0.98 9.19
C ALA A 710 -63.32 1.39 10.65
N VAL A 711 -64.19 0.67 11.38
CA VAL A 711 -64.46 0.91 12.80
C VAL A 711 -63.31 0.46 13.69
N ALA A 712 -62.64 -0.66 13.36
CA ALA A 712 -61.42 -1.09 14.06
C ALA A 712 -60.28 -0.06 13.91
N VAL A 713 -60.10 0.50 12.71
CA VAL A 713 -59.11 1.57 12.49
C VAL A 713 -59.50 2.85 13.26
N LEU A 714 -60.78 3.23 13.26
CA LEU A 714 -61.27 4.35 14.06
C LEU A 714 -61.01 4.16 15.57
N GLU A 715 -61.22 2.95 16.09
CA GLU A 715 -60.92 2.59 17.49
C GLU A 715 -59.46 2.89 17.83
N SER A 716 -58.52 2.50 16.96
CA SER A 716 -57.09 2.76 17.17
C SER A 716 -56.75 4.25 17.32
N GLY A 717 -57.39 5.11 16.53
CA GLY A 717 -57.20 6.57 16.60
C GLY A 717 -57.83 7.19 17.86
N VAL A 718 -59.02 6.73 18.24
CA VAL A 718 -59.69 7.18 19.47
C VAL A 718 -58.89 6.76 20.70
N ASP A 719 -58.44 5.52 20.74
CA ASP A 719 -57.65 4.99 21.84
C ASP A 719 -56.29 5.71 21.93
N LEU A 720 -55.65 6.05 20.81
CA LEU A 720 -54.45 6.89 20.83
C LEU A 720 -54.73 8.24 21.52
N LEU A 721 -55.78 8.96 21.11
CA LEU A 721 -56.11 10.29 21.62
C LEU A 721 -56.41 10.30 23.12
N GLU A 722 -57.09 9.26 23.63
CA GLU A 722 -57.42 9.19 25.06
C GLU A 722 -56.23 8.92 25.99
N HIS A 723 -55.12 8.43 25.43
CA HIS A 723 -53.89 8.18 26.20
C HIS A 723 -52.89 9.34 26.14
N LEU A 724 -53.14 10.38 25.34
CA LEU A 724 -52.23 11.51 25.15
C LEU A 724 -52.62 12.72 26.02
N ASP A 725 -51.62 13.46 26.49
CA ASP A 725 -51.80 14.77 27.16
C ASP A 725 -52.12 15.85 26.10
N SER A 726 -52.99 16.81 26.44
CA SER A 726 -53.38 17.89 25.52
C SER A 726 -52.20 18.75 25.04
N ARG A 727 -51.06 18.76 25.76
CA ARG A 727 -49.82 19.43 25.33
C ARG A 727 -49.23 18.86 24.03
N VAL A 728 -49.56 17.63 23.68
CA VAL A 728 -49.13 16.97 22.43
C VAL A 728 -50.00 17.43 21.25
N PHE A 729 -51.16 18.04 21.50
CA PHE A 729 -52.04 18.47 20.42
C PHE A 729 -51.55 19.79 19.81
N THR A 730 -51.45 19.77 18.48
CA THR A 730 -51.21 20.96 17.65
C THR A 730 -52.52 21.37 16.99
N ASP A 731 -52.56 22.55 16.35
CA ASP A 731 -53.72 22.96 15.55
C ASP A 731 -54.09 21.86 14.55
N GLU A 732 -53.11 21.29 13.84
CA GLU A 732 -53.39 20.18 12.91
C GLU A 732 -53.94 18.94 13.59
N THR A 733 -53.46 18.60 14.78
CA THR A 733 -54.03 17.49 15.54
C THR A 733 -55.52 17.70 15.77
N VAL A 734 -55.94 18.91 16.16
CA VAL A 734 -57.36 19.27 16.36
C VAL A 734 -58.17 19.12 15.07
N ASP A 735 -57.61 19.49 13.93
CA ASP A 735 -58.25 19.28 12.63
C ASP A 735 -58.49 17.82 12.32
N ARG A 736 -57.50 16.98 12.58
CA ARG A 736 -57.63 15.55 12.34
C ARG A 736 -58.63 14.93 13.31
N ILE A 737 -58.75 15.43 14.54
CA ILE A 737 -59.83 15.01 15.46
C ILE A 737 -61.21 15.38 14.91
N LEU A 738 -61.39 16.61 14.38
CA LEU A 738 -62.64 17.01 13.71
C LEU A 738 -62.94 16.16 12.46
N GLN A 739 -61.91 15.80 11.70
CA GLN A 739 -62.02 14.90 10.56
C GLN A 739 -62.50 13.51 10.99
N LEU A 740 -61.88 12.92 12.02
CA LEU A 740 -62.28 11.61 12.55
C LEU A 740 -63.69 11.65 13.14
N HIS A 741 -64.08 12.75 13.81
CA HIS A 741 -65.44 12.93 14.29
C HIS A 741 -66.45 12.85 13.11
N ASN A 742 -66.20 13.59 12.03
CA ASN A 742 -67.06 13.52 10.85
C ASN A 742 -67.08 12.13 10.19
N LEU A 743 -65.93 11.47 10.08
CA LEU A 743 -65.86 10.10 9.56
C LEU A 743 -66.63 9.11 10.44
N SER A 744 -66.62 9.28 11.77
CA SER A 744 -67.40 8.44 12.69
C SER A 744 -68.91 8.64 12.56
N GLU A 745 -69.38 9.87 12.27
CA GLU A 745 -70.79 10.11 11.94
C GLU A 745 -71.17 9.48 10.60
N ASP A 746 -70.33 9.63 9.56
CA ASP A 746 -70.55 9.03 8.25
C ASP A 746 -70.62 7.48 8.34
N LEU A 747 -69.73 6.86 9.13
CA LEU A 747 -69.77 5.42 9.43
C LEU A 747 -71.02 5.02 10.22
N ALA A 748 -71.51 5.87 11.14
CA ALA A 748 -72.73 5.62 11.90
C ALA A 748 -74.01 5.68 11.03
N GLU A 749 -73.98 6.45 9.94
CA GLU A 749 -75.05 6.54 8.96
C GLU A 749 -75.01 5.41 7.93
N LYS A 750 -73.81 5.09 7.41
CA LYS A 750 -73.63 4.08 6.35
C LYS A 750 -73.57 2.64 6.85
N GLY A 751 -73.05 2.42 8.06
CA GLY A 751 -72.90 1.09 8.64
C GLY A 751 -74.23 0.46 9.08
N ILE A 752 -74.23 -0.87 9.29
CA ILE A 752 -75.39 -1.62 9.81
C ILE A 752 -74.96 -2.46 11.02
N GLY A 753 -75.77 -2.47 12.08
CA GLY A 753 -75.53 -3.34 13.23
C GLY A 753 -74.38 -2.87 14.12
N TYR A 754 -73.33 -3.69 14.24
CA TYR A 754 -72.21 -3.43 15.15
C TYR A 754 -71.37 -2.19 14.75
N PRO A 755 -70.91 -2.02 13.50
CA PRO A 755 -70.18 -0.83 13.06
C PRO A 755 -70.90 0.49 13.36
N ALA A 756 -72.19 0.57 13.04
CA ALA A 756 -72.99 1.78 13.27
C ALA A 756 -73.13 2.12 14.76
N LYS A 757 -73.25 1.09 15.62
CA LYS A 757 -73.33 1.29 17.07
C LYS A 757 -72.01 1.78 17.65
N GLN A 758 -70.89 1.16 17.27
CA GLN A 758 -69.57 1.56 17.76
C GLN A 758 -69.18 2.96 17.26
N SER A 759 -69.46 3.28 16.00
CA SER A 759 -69.15 4.59 15.43
C SER A 759 -69.82 5.74 16.20
N ARG A 760 -71.07 5.56 16.66
CA ARG A 760 -71.75 6.55 17.53
C ARG A 760 -71.09 6.68 18.91
N ILE A 761 -70.57 5.59 19.46
CA ILE A 761 -69.84 5.61 20.75
C ILE A 761 -68.52 6.38 20.57
N PHE A 762 -67.77 6.10 19.51
CA PHE A 762 -66.52 6.78 19.19
C PHE A 762 -66.72 8.26 18.87
N SER A 763 -67.77 8.63 18.13
CA SER A 763 -68.16 10.04 17.93
C SER A 763 -68.35 10.78 19.26
N SER A 764 -69.07 10.17 20.21
CA SER A 764 -69.25 10.75 21.55
C SER A 764 -67.93 10.87 22.34
N ARG A 765 -67.00 9.91 22.19
CA ARG A 765 -65.67 9.97 22.83
C ARG A 765 -64.82 11.09 22.24
N LEU A 766 -64.77 11.21 20.90
CA LEU A 766 -64.07 12.30 20.19
C LEU A 766 -64.64 13.68 20.56
N SER A 767 -65.96 13.80 20.70
CA SER A 767 -66.60 15.00 21.25
C SER A 767 -66.10 15.35 22.65
N GLY A 768 -65.89 14.35 23.51
CA GLY A 768 -65.29 14.53 24.84
C GLY A 768 -63.86 15.07 24.78
N VAL A 769 -63.04 14.56 23.85
CA VAL A 769 -61.67 15.06 23.63
C VAL A 769 -61.69 16.53 23.18
N LEU A 770 -62.56 16.90 22.22
CA LEU A 770 -62.69 18.28 21.74
C LEU A 770 -63.19 19.26 22.81
N GLN A 771 -64.00 18.80 23.77
CA GLN A 771 -64.53 19.62 24.86
C GLN A 771 -63.56 19.77 26.04
N SER A 772 -62.49 18.97 26.07
CA SER A 772 -61.53 18.96 27.18
C SER A 772 -60.64 20.20 27.25
N ASP A 773 -60.47 20.92 26.13
CA ASP A 773 -59.69 22.15 26.03
C ASP A 773 -60.50 23.26 25.35
N GLN A 774 -60.51 24.46 25.94
CA GLN A 774 -61.27 25.60 25.42
C GLN A 774 -60.67 26.14 24.12
N GLU A 775 -59.37 25.98 23.88
CA GLU A 775 -58.71 26.47 22.66
C GLU A 775 -59.18 25.70 21.41
N PHE A 776 -59.56 24.42 21.55
CA PHE A 776 -60.05 23.58 20.44
C PHE A 776 -61.43 23.99 19.92
N SER A 777 -62.19 24.75 20.72
CA SER A 777 -63.56 25.18 20.39
C SER A 777 -63.64 26.24 19.29
N THR A 778 -62.50 26.78 18.85
CA THR A 778 -62.42 27.85 17.84
C THR A 778 -62.44 27.34 16.40
N ARG A 779 -62.27 26.03 16.18
CA ARG A 779 -62.11 25.42 14.85
C ARG A 779 -63.37 24.68 14.44
N THR A 780 -63.74 24.76 13.17
CA THR A 780 -64.98 24.16 12.64
C THR A 780 -64.70 23.47 11.31
N LEU A 781 -65.40 22.35 11.06
CA LEU A 781 -65.40 21.61 9.80
C LEU A 781 -66.52 22.11 8.87
N GLY A 782 -66.22 22.27 7.59
CA GLY A 782 -67.22 22.53 6.55
C GLY A 782 -66.85 21.95 5.20
N SER A 783 -67.85 21.76 4.35
CA SER A 783 -67.67 21.28 2.97
C SER A 783 -67.72 22.43 1.97
N VAL A 784 -66.90 22.37 0.92
CA VAL A 784 -66.93 23.34 -0.17
C VAL A 784 -68.23 23.18 -0.96
N VAL A 785 -69.04 24.24 -1.04
CA VAL A 785 -70.32 24.22 -1.79
C VAL A 785 -70.36 25.12 -3.01
N ALA A 786 -69.37 26.01 -3.15
CA ALA A 786 -69.19 26.83 -4.34
C ALA A 786 -67.75 27.30 -4.41
N LEU A 787 -67.09 27.11 -5.56
CA LEU A 787 -65.73 27.54 -5.81
C LEU A 787 -65.66 28.46 -7.03
N PHE A 788 -65.00 29.61 -6.90
CA PHE A 788 -64.78 30.57 -7.99
C PHE A 788 -63.27 30.71 -8.24
N GLU A 789 -62.68 29.73 -8.92
CA GLU A 789 -61.24 29.61 -9.16
C GLU A 789 -60.62 30.89 -9.74
N ASP A 790 -61.21 31.42 -10.83
CA ASP A 790 -60.75 32.64 -11.50
C ASP A 790 -60.71 33.89 -10.60
N LYS A 791 -61.48 33.88 -9.50
CA LYS A 791 -61.63 35.01 -8.59
C LYS A 791 -60.98 34.76 -7.21
N GLY A 792 -60.40 33.59 -6.98
CA GLY A 792 -59.67 33.28 -5.75
C GLY A 792 -60.53 33.21 -4.49
N TYR A 793 -61.83 32.89 -4.59
CA TYR A 793 -62.72 32.77 -3.42
C TYR A 793 -63.73 31.61 -3.54
N GLY A 794 -64.31 31.22 -2.41
CA GLY A 794 -65.35 30.18 -2.34
C GLY A 794 -66.25 30.32 -1.11
N PHE A 795 -67.15 29.35 -0.95
CA PHE A 795 -68.04 29.25 0.21
C PHE A 795 -68.03 27.85 0.82
N PHE A 796 -67.91 27.79 2.15
CA PHE A 796 -68.12 26.56 2.93
C PHE A 796 -69.56 26.48 3.44
N GLN A 797 -70.09 25.27 3.53
CA GLN A 797 -71.31 24.93 4.26
C GLN A 797 -70.95 24.12 5.50
N CYS A 798 -71.43 24.56 6.66
CA CYS A 798 -71.38 23.79 7.89
C CYS A 798 -72.74 23.87 8.61
N PRO A 799 -72.97 23.12 9.71
CA PRO A 799 -74.24 23.14 10.43
C PRO A 799 -74.65 24.53 10.95
N THR A 800 -73.68 25.42 11.20
CA THR A 800 -73.92 26.77 11.74
C THR A 800 -74.20 27.83 10.68
N GLY A 801 -73.92 27.57 9.39
CA GLY A 801 -74.17 28.54 8.32
C GLY A 801 -73.27 28.38 7.10
N LYS A 802 -73.28 29.41 6.24
CA LYS A 802 -72.40 29.52 5.07
C LYS A 802 -71.31 30.54 5.34
N TYR A 803 -70.06 30.17 5.06
CA TYR A 803 -68.89 31.01 5.34
C TYR A 803 -68.13 31.33 4.06
N PHE A 804 -67.83 32.62 3.84
CA PHE A 804 -67.00 33.07 2.73
C PHE A 804 -65.51 32.84 3.01
N PHE A 805 -64.75 32.37 2.03
CA PHE A 805 -63.29 32.32 2.12
C PHE A 805 -62.59 32.87 0.87
N HIS A 806 -61.35 33.30 1.06
CA HIS A 806 -60.45 33.75 -0.01
C HIS A 806 -59.15 32.93 0.04
N ILE A 807 -58.51 32.70 -1.10
CA ILE A 807 -57.26 31.92 -1.23
C ILE A 807 -56.18 32.35 -0.23
N SER A 808 -56.10 33.64 0.10
CA SER A 808 -55.12 34.17 1.06
C SER A 808 -55.33 33.71 2.51
N GLN A 809 -56.43 33.01 2.81
CA GLN A 809 -56.79 32.54 4.14
C GLN A 809 -56.39 31.08 4.39
N PHE A 810 -55.85 30.39 3.38
CA PHE A 810 -55.30 29.05 3.52
C PHE A 810 -53.97 29.08 4.27
N LEU A 811 -53.78 28.09 5.15
CA LEU A 811 -52.52 27.87 5.85
C LEU A 811 -51.41 27.44 4.88
N ASP A 812 -51.74 26.56 3.93
CA ASP A 812 -50.91 26.20 2.79
C ASP A 812 -51.59 26.66 1.49
N ARG A 813 -50.92 27.52 0.73
CA ARG A 813 -51.48 28.04 -0.53
C ARG A 813 -51.64 26.96 -1.59
N SER A 814 -50.87 25.88 -1.53
CA SER A 814 -50.97 24.79 -2.50
C SER A 814 -52.28 24.01 -2.36
N ASP A 815 -52.92 24.03 -1.18
CA ASP A 815 -54.23 23.40 -0.97
C ASP A 815 -55.31 23.96 -1.89
N TRP A 816 -55.18 25.22 -2.33
CA TRP A 816 -56.11 25.83 -3.27
C TRP A 816 -56.11 25.14 -4.64
N GLU A 817 -54.95 24.67 -5.10
CA GLU A 817 -54.79 24.06 -6.43
C GLU A 817 -55.51 22.70 -6.53
N PHE A 818 -55.75 22.05 -5.39
CA PHE A 818 -56.40 20.74 -5.29
C PHE A 818 -57.85 20.82 -4.81
N LEU A 819 -58.34 22.02 -4.51
CA LEU A 819 -59.64 22.21 -3.89
C LEU A 819 -60.77 21.99 -4.91
N THR A 820 -61.72 21.13 -4.57
CA THR A 820 -62.90 20.82 -5.38
C THR A 820 -64.20 21.00 -4.58
N GLU A 821 -65.32 21.18 -5.27
CA GLU A 821 -66.63 21.20 -4.61
C GLU A 821 -66.92 19.83 -3.96
N GLY A 822 -67.33 19.85 -2.69
CA GLY A 822 -67.51 18.65 -1.87
C GLY A 822 -66.36 18.37 -0.91
N ASP A 823 -65.18 18.98 -1.10
CA ASP A 823 -64.04 18.74 -0.21
C ASP A 823 -64.28 19.24 1.21
N LEU A 824 -63.73 18.51 2.17
CA LEU A 824 -63.80 18.84 3.59
C LEU A 824 -62.60 19.71 3.98
N CYS A 825 -62.90 20.86 4.58
CA CYS A 825 -61.90 21.78 5.11
C CYS A 825 -62.24 22.13 6.56
N THR A 826 -61.21 22.38 7.34
CA THR A 826 -61.33 23.02 8.65
C THR A 826 -60.92 24.48 8.57
N PHE A 827 -61.55 25.31 9.39
CA PHE A 827 -61.30 26.74 9.45
C PHE A 827 -61.75 27.34 10.78
N GLU A 828 -61.30 28.57 11.04
CA GLU A 828 -61.79 29.41 12.12
C GLU A 828 -62.91 30.32 11.59
N PRO A 829 -64.14 30.23 12.15
CA PRO A 829 -65.23 31.12 11.81
C PRO A 829 -64.97 32.51 12.40
N SER A 830 -65.06 33.55 11.57
CA SER A 830 -64.94 34.94 11.97
C SER A 830 -66.08 35.78 11.40
N GLN A 831 -66.48 36.84 12.12
CA GLN A 831 -67.48 37.78 11.66
C GLN A 831 -66.83 39.06 11.13
N SER A 832 -67.28 39.49 9.95
CA SER A 832 -66.87 40.76 9.35
C SER A 832 -68.08 41.62 9.01
N ASN A 833 -67.87 42.92 8.77
CA ASN A 833 -68.90 43.84 8.28
C ASN A 833 -69.53 43.41 6.92
N LYS A 834 -68.95 42.40 6.25
CA LYS A 834 -69.41 41.84 4.97
C LYS A 834 -70.01 40.43 5.09
N GLY A 835 -70.24 39.93 6.32
CA GLY A 835 -70.79 38.60 6.61
C GLY A 835 -69.78 37.64 7.26
N ASP A 836 -70.24 36.41 7.47
CA ASP A 836 -69.47 35.31 8.08
C ASP A 836 -68.33 34.84 7.15
N ARG A 837 -67.14 34.67 7.72
CA ARG A 837 -65.90 34.37 6.99
C ARG A 837 -65.13 33.22 7.62
N ALA A 838 -64.37 32.52 6.81
CA ALA A 838 -63.43 31.50 7.24
C ALA A 838 -61.99 32.00 7.10
N SER A 839 -61.18 31.80 8.15
CA SER A 839 -59.74 32.04 8.21
C SER A 839 -58.99 30.79 8.69
N GLY A 840 -57.67 30.71 8.47
CA GLY A 840 -56.88 29.57 8.93
C GLY A 840 -57.32 28.25 8.30
N ILE A 841 -57.54 28.24 6.98
CA ILE A 841 -58.18 27.14 6.27
C ILE A 841 -57.16 26.04 5.99
N ARG A 842 -57.53 24.78 6.25
CA ARG A 842 -56.76 23.58 5.88
C ARG A 842 -57.65 22.59 5.13
N LEU A 843 -57.15 22.09 4.01
CA LEU A 843 -57.78 21.00 3.27
C LEU A 843 -57.48 19.66 3.94
N LEU A 844 -58.49 18.84 4.20
CA LEU A 844 -58.32 17.59 4.96
C LEU A 844 -58.15 16.35 4.07
N ASN A 845 -58.48 16.45 2.78
CA ASN A 845 -58.43 15.35 1.81
C ASN A 845 -57.03 15.08 1.24
N ARG A 846 -56.01 15.86 1.64
CA ARG A 846 -54.61 15.62 1.29
C ARG A 846 -53.98 14.70 2.35
N GLY A 847 -53.43 13.57 1.90
CA GLY A 847 -52.57 12.68 2.70
C GLY A 847 -51.32 13.40 3.14
#